data_AF-A0A498GP40-F1
#
_entry.id   AF-A0A498GP40-F1
#
_cell.length_a   1.000
_cell.length_b   1.000
_cell.length_c   1.000
_cell.angle_alpha   90.00
_cell.angle_beta   90.00
_cell.angle_gamma   90.00
#
_symmetry.space_group_name_H-M   'P 1'
#
loop_
_entity.id
_entity.type
_entity.pdbx_description
1 polymer ?
#
loop_
_entity_poly.entity_id
_entity_poly.type
_entity_poly.pdbx_seq_one_letter_code
_entity_poly.pdbx_strand_id
1 'polypeptide(L)'
;MNKFRKVIHYFFQQTKEIWLSLLIFFFTLFCLIYAGFSCFIFTDPDSALYLLTTIVQISASIVAIVISLSLLVIQYSASTYSARVVDIFKNDLRLQALIFFNGSSIIFSLIVIRLINASINDYPYFDIKYLEVFYTVLYLGIKYLEIFYTLALLLSVSAYISLVAYIPYILKMMKPSSIIDVLSEKIDIKNLSSSLYEIGEYKSKIFEDEPRINRTIISLDDDEKDPFLPIIDIIQTSIKRYDYATARYALGEVTNSLFIILIKNPTDEERISGHVFNRILEIWKLALRDNDLRLIKMILIECCFIGRECTYLVNESDLNTDFVSKLKTKVLITLHNAIGTPEVEEKVTQKDFLYTTFLSEYYLKEAFKSIIKIKEEEFAELSIYLIKQIQKIAKNTFIRRNEIKINEQIKIFEKLEGSISELSYFLGDIGIAAINSDSKNALDEVIKTLTYIGERAIDNNLIHSVSHILKNLWIIGKESTKRGTEIEYSTVQIVKCLENLAFKIDCHSKELSDETQYQVVEYYDHIKSNYKYAPRAKNSLEKLHQKVLIDIIDISAYIASIGENAVENNLLDAPKQCLKSLEIIDRILRSGTQSRIICQNIENIGQKAINKEKTFPLVEDIIKTLYSIGILHFGYLFEWDIDKSKIIEFLNEEYNAHLDEEDSQIYFTSWWTITVEDKNNSNLSFSLEITDRNDEDNALLINNVKDKNIKAFHLNDIEGKHFASNLKIFKIGVIEKSKKAYYEIPNSLGKLADPILNYAQNSPTFETLKPFTMIIKCFENFGIISIHLRNKFSLNNIFLPFLFSRANFLVYDFKYSDDSDKPESEECLYWMVEEVFESFHRLAILSLKHNLIEYHELRQLVDSLKRLKKKYSYMSRLTVDVFEEILEIIKNPSLENVNALRS
;
A
#
# COMPACT_ATOMS: atom_id res chain seq x y z
N MET A 1 -57.03 -5.82 5.64
CA MET A 1 -56.31 -7.11 5.40
C MET A 1 -54.78 -7.00 5.43
N ASN A 2 -54.11 -6.11 4.69
CA ASN A 2 -52.62 -6.03 4.69
C ASN A 2 -51.97 -5.61 6.03
N LYS A 3 -52.63 -4.79 6.86
CA LYS A 3 -52.17 -4.49 8.22
C LYS A 3 -52.28 -5.71 9.16
N PHE A 4 -53.36 -6.49 9.04
CA PHE A 4 -53.58 -7.72 9.82
C PHE A 4 -52.57 -8.82 9.46
N ARG A 5 -52.23 -8.94 8.16
CA ARG A 5 -51.19 -9.86 7.67
C ARG A 5 -49.79 -9.48 8.16
N LYS A 6 -49.49 -8.18 8.26
CA LYS A 6 -48.22 -7.66 8.83
C LYS A 6 -48.14 -7.86 10.33
N VAL A 7 -49.24 -7.65 11.07
CA VAL A 7 -49.30 -7.91 12.52
C VAL A 7 -49.11 -9.40 12.80
N ILE A 8 -49.82 -10.29 12.09
CA ILE A 8 -49.64 -11.75 12.21
C ILE A 8 -48.19 -12.15 11.88
N HIS A 9 -47.61 -11.62 10.81
CA HIS A 9 -46.23 -11.95 10.43
C HIS A 9 -45.21 -11.50 11.48
N TYR A 10 -45.40 -10.30 12.05
CA TYR A 10 -44.55 -9.75 13.11
C TYR A 10 -44.72 -10.53 14.43
N PHE A 11 -45.95 -10.93 14.75
CA PHE A 11 -46.28 -11.72 15.93
C PHE A 11 -45.69 -13.15 15.85
N PHE A 12 -45.61 -13.75 14.65
CA PHE A 12 -45.01 -15.07 14.43
C PHE A 12 -43.47 -15.10 14.40
N GLN A 13 -42.82 -13.93 14.37
CA GLN A 13 -41.35 -13.84 14.32
C GLN A 13 -40.72 -13.69 15.72
N GLN A 14 -41.45 -13.13 16.69
CA GLN A 14 -40.97 -12.88 18.06
C GLN A 14 -41.37 -14.00 19.05
N THR A 15 -41.61 -15.21 18.55
CA THR A 15 -42.39 -16.27 19.23
C THR A 15 -41.63 -17.60 19.30
N LYS A 16 -40.76 -17.72 20.31
CA LYS A 16 -40.46 -19.03 20.91
C LYS A 16 -41.18 -19.17 22.25
N GLU A 17 -41.07 -18.16 23.11
CA GLU A 17 -41.65 -18.19 24.46
C GLU A 17 -43.06 -17.61 24.55
N ILE A 18 -43.35 -16.54 23.77
CA ILE A 18 -44.65 -15.86 23.78
C ILE A 18 -45.77 -16.76 23.25
N TRP A 19 -45.50 -17.62 22.27
CA TRP A 19 -46.53 -18.51 21.71
C TRP A 19 -46.97 -19.59 22.70
N LEU A 20 -46.00 -20.16 23.44
CA LEU A 20 -46.27 -21.15 24.47
C LEU A 20 -47.03 -20.50 25.64
N SER A 21 -46.62 -19.30 26.04
CA SER A 21 -47.30 -18.47 27.04
C SER A 21 -48.73 -18.09 26.62
N LEU A 22 -48.94 -17.71 25.36
CA LEU A 22 -50.28 -17.43 24.83
C LEU A 22 -51.17 -18.66 24.76
N LEU A 23 -50.63 -19.81 24.37
CA LEU A 23 -51.38 -21.07 24.37
C LEU A 23 -51.82 -21.42 25.80
N ILE A 24 -50.92 -21.29 26.78
CA ILE A 24 -51.23 -21.46 28.21
C ILE A 24 -52.25 -20.41 28.68
N PHE A 25 -52.12 -19.15 28.27
CA PHE A 25 -53.02 -18.07 28.64
C PHE A 25 -54.44 -18.26 28.07
N PHE A 26 -54.57 -18.64 26.79
CA PHE A 26 -55.88 -18.94 26.20
C PHE A 26 -56.50 -20.18 26.83
N PHE A 27 -55.68 -21.19 27.16
CA PHE A 27 -56.12 -22.37 27.90
C PHE A 27 -56.64 -22.00 29.31
N THR A 28 -55.90 -21.19 30.08
CA THR A 28 -56.32 -20.77 31.42
C THR A 28 -57.50 -19.81 31.41
N LEU A 29 -57.54 -18.85 30.48
CA LEU A 29 -58.66 -17.92 30.31
C LEU A 29 -59.94 -18.66 29.91
N PHE A 30 -59.85 -19.65 29.01
CA PHE A 30 -60.99 -20.47 28.64
C PHE A 30 -61.43 -21.37 29.80
N CYS A 31 -60.51 -21.97 30.55
CA CYS A 31 -60.84 -22.69 31.79
C CYS A 31 -61.57 -21.80 32.81
N LEU A 32 -61.19 -20.53 32.95
CA LEU A 32 -61.83 -19.56 33.84
C LEU A 32 -63.24 -19.15 33.36
N ILE A 33 -63.39 -18.86 32.06
CA ILE A 33 -64.69 -18.52 31.45
C ILE A 33 -65.63 -19.73 31.52
N TYR A 34 -65.11 -20.93 31.26
CA TYR A 34 -65.88 -22.17 31.27
C TYR A 34 -66.24 -22.60 32.69
N ALA A 35 -65.35 -22.48 33.68
CA ALA A 35 -65.70 -22.71 35.09
C ALA A 35 -66.86 -21.81 35.57
N GLY A 36 -67.02 -20.62 34.96
CA GLY A 36 -68.18 -19.76 35.18
C GLY A 36 -69.46 -20.19 34.43
N PHE A 37 -69.33 -20.84 33.27
CA PHE A 37 -70.45 -21.26 32.39
C PHE A 37 -70.91 -22.72 32.58
N SER A 38 -70.04 -23.60 33.09
CA SER A 38 -70.26 -25.04 33.25
C SER A 38 -71.28 -25.43 34.31
N CYS A 39 -71.90 -24.45 34.97
CA CYS A 39 -73.05 -24.69 35.85
C CYS A 39 -74.38 -24.88 35.09
N PHE A 40 -74.44 -24.68 33.77
CA PHE A 40 -75.72 -24.53 33.06
C PHE A 40 -75.97 -25.41 31.82
N ILE A 41 -75.00 -26.17 31.31
CA ILE A 41 -75.16 -26.95 30.06
C ILE A 41 -74.70 -28.39 30.31
N PHE A 42 -75.57 -29.37 30.04
CA PHE A 42 -75.28 -30.80 30.12
C PHE A 42 -75.19 -31.41 28.72
N THR A 43 -74.12 -32.15 28.44
CA THR A 43 -73.92 -32.86 27.16
C THR A 43 -74.42 -34.31 27.23
N ASP A 44 -75.10 -34.76 26.17
CA ASP A 44 -75.53 -36.15 26.01
C ASP A 44 -74.34 -37.14 25.89
N PRO A 45 -74.28 -38.23 26.68
CA PRO A 45 -73.13 -39.14 26.72
C PRO A 45 -72.81 -39.84 25.40
N ASP A 46 -73.83 -40.25 24.63
CA ASP A 46 -73.63 -40.93 23.34
C ASP A 46 -73.04 -39.96 22.31
N SER A 47 -73.55 -38.73 22.28
CA SER A 47 -73.01 -37.64 21.47
C SER A 47 -71.56 -37.30 21.85
N ALA A 48 -71.24 -37.27 23.15
CA ALA A 48 -69.89 -37.04 23.67
C ALA A 48 -68.91 -38.17 23.28
N LEU A 49 -69.35 -39.43 23.34
CA LEU A 49 -68.56 -40.59 22.93
C LEU A 49 -68.23 -40.53 21.43
N TYR A 50 -69.23 -40.22 20.59
CA TYR A 50 -69.05 -40.10 19.14
C TYR A 50 -68.07 -38.98 18.79
N LEU A 51 -68.22 -37.81 19.42
CA LEU A 51 -67.36 -36.66 19.19
C LEU A 51 -65.91 -36.92 19.65
N LEU A 52 -65.71 -37.47 20.85
CA LEU A 52 -64.36 -37.80 21.35
C LEU A 52 -63.68 -38.86 20.49
N THR A 53 -64.42 -39.88 20.04
CA THR A 53 -63.88 -40.91 19.13
C THR A 53 -63.45 -40.29 17.81
N THR A 54 -64.25 -39.38 17.27
CA THR A 54 -63.91 -38.62 16.06
C THR A 54 -62.68 -37.73 16.27
N ILE A 55 -62.57 -37.06 17.42
CA ILE A 55 -61.40 -36.24 17.78
C ILE A 55 -60.13 -37.11 17.85
N VAL A 56 -60.19 -38.28 18.48
CA VAL A 56 -59.05 -39.22 18.53
C VAL A 56 -58.61 -39.61 17.13
N GLN A 57 -59.55 -39.95 16.24
CA GLN A 57 -59.25 -40.32 14.85
C GLN A 57 -58.63 -39.16 14.06
N ILE A 58 -59.17 -37.94 14.20
CA ILE A 58 -58.65 -36.75 13.51
C ILE A 58 -57.27 -36.38 14.05
N SER A 59 -57.06 -36.34 15.37
CA SER A 59 -55.76 -36.04 15.99
C SER A 59 -54.69 -37.06 15.57
N ALA A 60 -55.04 -38.36 15.54
CA ALA A 60 -54.11 -39.40 15.08
C ALA A 60 -53.76 -39.21 13.59
N SER A 61 -54.75 -38.88 12.76
CA SER A 61 -54.53 -38.60 11.33
C SER A 61 -53.66 -37.36 11.11
N ILE A 62 -53.87 -36.30 11.90
CA ILE A 62 -53.06 -35.08 11.86
C ILE A 62 -51.60 -35.38 12.23
N VAL A 63 -51.37 -36.14 13.31
CA VAL A 63 -50.02 -36.53 13.71
C VAL A 63 -49.34 -37.32 12.60
N ALA A 64 -50.03 -38.28 11.98
CA ALA A 64 -49.49 -39.05 10.86
C ALA A 64 -49.13 -38.17 9.65
N ILE A 65 -50.00 -37.23 9.27
CA ILE A 65 -49.74 -36.28 8.17
C ILE A 65 -48.56 -35.37 8.50
N VAL A 66 -48.53 -34.82 9.71
CA VAL A 66 -47.47 -33.90 10.14
C VAL A 66 -46.12 -34.61 10.15
N ILE A 67 -46.03 -35.80 10.76
CA ILE A 67 -44.79 -36.59 10.75
C ILE A 67 -44.35 -36.89 9.31
N SER A 68 -45.28 -37.27 8.44
CA SER A 68 -44.97 -37.55 7.03
C SER A 68 -44.45 -36.31 6.30
N LEU A 69 -45.09 -35.15 6.50
CA LEU A 69 -44.66 -33.88 5.92
C LEU A 69 -43.29 -33.44 6.48
N SER A 70 -43.07 -33.56 7.78
CA SER A 70 -41.80 -33.24 8.43
C SER A 70 -40.68 -34.14 7.90
N LEU A 71 -40.91 -35.45 7.76
CA LEU A 71 -39.94 -36.38 7.17
C LEU A 71 -39.64 -36.03 5.71
N LEU A 72 -40.65 -35.68 4.91
CA LEU A 72 -40.46 -35.24 3.53
C LEU A 72 -39.60 -33.97 3.47
N VAL A 73 -39.87 -32.99 4.35
CA VAL A 73 -39.11 -31.74 4.40
C VAL A 73 -37.68 -31.97 4.89
N ILE A 74 -37.47 -32.87 5.86
CA ILE A 74 -36.15 -33.30 6.32
C ILE A 74 -35.39 -33.97 5.19
N GLN A 75 -36.01 -34.93 4.48
CA GLN A 75 -35.41 -35.63 3.36
C GLN A 75 -35.09 -34.67 2.20
N TYR A 76 -36.01 -33.76 1.88
CA TYR A 76 -35.80 -32.72 0.90
C TYR A 76 -34.62 -31.82 1.28
N SER A 77 -34.54 -31.38 2.54
CA SER A 77 -33.46 -30.51 3.02
C SER A 77 -32.11 -31.23 3.04
N ALA A 78 -32.08 -32.47 3.55
CA ALA A 78 -30.86 -33.28 3.61
C ALA A 78 -30.30 -33.58 2.21
N SER A 79 -31.18 -33.90 1.25
CA SER A 79 -30.80 -34.16 -0.14
C SER A 79 -30.48 -32.90 -0.91
N THR A 80 -31.06 -31.75 -0.55
CA THR A 80 -30.90 -30.48 -1.29
C THR A 80 -29.69 -29.69 -0.83
N TYR A 81 -29.36 -29.75 0.46
CA TYR A 81 -28.42 -28.85 1.11
C TYR A 81 -27.23 -29.59 1.73
N SER A 82 -27.45 -30.32 2.82
CA SER A 82 -26.45 -31.17 3.49
C SER A 82 -27.15 -32.04 4.52
N ALA A 83 -26.60 -33.23 4.79
CA ALA A 83 -27.09 -34.11 5.85
C ALA A 83 -27.06 -33.46 7.23
N ARG A 84 -26.13 -32.51 7.47
CA ARG A 84 -25.99 -31.77 8.74
C ARG A 84 -27.17 -30.83 9.02
N VAL A 85 -27.95 -30.46 8.02
CA VAL A 85 -29.15 -29.62 8.19
C VAL A 85 -30.26 -30.37 8.96
N VAL A 86 -30.21 -31.71 9.01
CA VAL A 86 -31.18 -32.53 9.75
C VAL A 86 -31.18 -32.20 11.25
N ASP A 87 -30.04 -31.82 11.82
CA ASP A 87 -29.93 -31.49 13.24
C ASP A 87 -30.76 -30.26 13.64
N ILE A 88 -31.12 -29.40 12.68
CA ILE A 88 -32.08 -28.31 12.92
C ILE A 88 -33.46 -28.85 13.28
N PHE A 89 -33.89 -29.92 12.62
CA PHE A 89 -35.23 -30.48 12.77
C PHE A 89 -35.32 -31.49 13.91
N LYS A 90 -34.22 -32.16 14.28
CA LYS A 90 -34.17 -33.16 15.35
C LYS A 90 -34.58 -32.59 16.72
N ASN A 91 -34.17 -31.36 17.03
CA ASN A 91 -34.44 -30.69 18.31
C ASN A 91 -35.42 -29.51 18.16
N ASP A 92 -36.31 -29.55 17.15
CA ASP A 92 -37.28 -28.47 16.97
C ASP A 92 -38.40 -28.54 18.03
N LEU A 93 -38.40 -27.55 18.93
CA LEU A 93 -39.40 -27.38 19.99
C LEU A 93 -40.83 -27.31 19.42
N ARG A 94 -41.02 -26.79 18.20
CA ARG A 94 -42.36 -26.63 17.59
C ARG A 94 -42.94 -27.97 17.16
N LEU A 95 -42.12 -28.82 16.53
CA LEU A 95 -42.50 -30.20 16.22
C LEU A 95 -42.75 -31.01 17.50
N GLN A 96 -41.87 -30.90 18.50
CA GLN A 96 -42.03 -31.59 19.78
C GLN A 96 -43.31 -31.17 20.51
N ALA A 97 -43.61 -29.87 20.57
CA ALA A 97 -44.83 -29.35 21.19
C ALA A 97 -46.08 -29.84 20.45
N LEU A 98 -46.07 -29.88 19.12
CA LEU A 98 -47.19 -30.38 18.32
C LEU A 98 -47.46 -31.86 18.61
N ILE A 99 -46.42 -32.69 18.58
CA ILE A 99 -46.51 -34.12 18.89
C ILE A 99 -47.01 -34.30 20.33
N PHE A 100 -46.50 -33.51 21.28
CA PHE A 100 -46.90 -33.58 22.69
C PHE A 100 -48.38 -33.22 22.91
N PHE A 101 -48.87 -32.09 22.37
CA PHE A 101 -50.26 -31.67 22.53
C PHE A 101 -51.23 -32.65 21.85
N ASN A 102 -50.93 -33.08 20.62
CA ASN A 102 -51.79 -34.03 19.91
C ASN A 102 -51.75 -35.42 20.57
N GLY A 103 -50.58 -35.89 21.00
CA GLY A 103 -50.45 -37.16 21.72
C GLY A 103 -51.18 -37.15 23.06
N SER A 104 -51.04 -36.06 23.84
CA SER A 104 -51.77 -35.87 25.10
C SER A 104 -53.28 -35.80 24.86
N SER A 105 -53.73 -35.11 23.81
CA SER A 105 -55.14 -35.07 23.41
C SER A 105 -55.69 -36.47 23.13
N ILE A 106 -54.96 -37.31 22.38
CA ILE A 106 -55.38 -38.68 22.08
C ILE A 106 -55.49 -39.52 23.35
N ILE A 107 -54.44 -39.54 24.18
CA ILE A 107 -54.41 -40.34 25.41
C ILE A 107 -55.52 -39.90 26.36
N PHE A 108 -55.69 -38.60 26.53
CA PHE A 108 -56.69 -38.05 27.43
C PHE A 108 -58.12 -38.32 26.94
N SER A 109 -58.40 -38.11 25.64
CA SER A 109 -59.71 -38.46 25.06
C SER A 109 -60.02 -39.96 25.19
N LEU A 110 -59.04 -40.86 25.05
CA LEU A 110 -59.23 -42.30 25.28
C LEU A 110 -59.54 -42.65 26.75
N ILE A 111 -58.88 -41.98 27.70
CA ILE A 111 -59.18 -42.13 29.14
C ILE A 111 -60.61 -41.68 29.41
N VAL A 112 -61.01 -40.52 28.88
CA VAL A 112 -62.38 -39.98 29.06
C VAL A 112 -63.42 -40.90 28.40
N ILE A 113 -63.19 -41.40 27.19
CA ILE A 113 -64.05 -42.40 26.54
C ILE A 113 -64.24 -43.63 27.43
N ARG A 114 -63.16 -44.14 28.04
CA ARG A 114 -63.24 -45.29 28.96
C ARG A 114 -64.06 -44.97 30.22
N LEU A 115 -63.89 -43.77 30.78
CA LEU A 115 -64.66 -43.32 31.95
C LEU A 115 -66.15 -43.13 31.62
N ILE A 116 -66.48 -42.56 30.46
CA ILE A 116 -67.86 -42.42 29.98
C ILE A 116 -68.47 -43.81 29.80
N ASN A 117 -67.79 -44.74 29.12
CA ASN A 117 -68.29 -46.10 28.92
C ASN A 117 -68.47 -46.88 30.23
N ALA A 118 -67.58 -46.69 31.22
CA ALA A 118 -67.76 -47.29 32.55
C ALA A 118 -68.98 -46.72 33.26
N SER A 119 -69.23 -45.41 33.14
CA SER A 119 -70.41 -44.76 33.74
C SER A 119 -71.75 -45.18 33.11
N ILE A 120 -71.76 -45.54 31.82
CA ILE A 120 -72.96 -46.00 31.10
C ILE A 120 -73.25 -47.48 31.37
N ASN A 121 -72.22 -48.33 31.49
CA ASN A 121 -72.37 -49.79 31.53
C ASN A 121 -72.43 -50.40 32.94
N ASP A 122 -71.96 -49.73 34.00
CA ASP A 122 -72.08 -50.22 35.39
C ASP A 122 -73.41 -49.77 36.03
N TYR A 123 -74.51 -50.44 35.65
CA TYR A 123 -75.77 -50.43 36.41
C TYR A 123 -75.94 -51.78 37.13
N PRO A 124 -75.53 -51.92 38.41
CA PRO A 124 -76.09 -52.96 39.27
C PRO A 124 -77.42 -52.47 39.85
N TYR A 125 -78.47 -53.22 39.54
CA TYR A 125 -79.80 -53.18 40.15
C TYR A 125 -79.67 -53.13 41.70
N PHE A 126 -80.06 -52.02 42.37
CA PHE A 126 -80.12 -51.97 43.83
C PHE A 126 -81.26 -51.10 44.39
N ASP A 127 -81.79 -51.55 45.51
CA ASP A 127 -83.12 -51.30 46.08
C ASP A 127 -83.35 -49.89 46.68
N ILE A 128 -84.62 -49.49 46.79
CA ILE A 128 -85.17 -48.12 46.95
C ILE A 128 -84.98 -47.54 48.37
N LYS A 129 -83.75 -47.36 48.86
CA LYS A 129 -83.54 -46.60 50.13
C LYS A 129 -82.30 -45.70 50.24
N TYR A 130 -81.55 -45.52 49.15
CA TYR A 130 -80.39 -44.63 49.09
C TYR A 130 -80.52 -43.50 48.04
N LEU A 131 -81.75 -43.14 47.68
CA LEU A 131 -82.02 -42.23 46.56
C LEU A 131 -81.38 -40.83 46.73
N GLU A 132 -81.32 -40.26 47.94
CA GLU A 132 -80.73 -38.93 48.15
C GLU A 132 -79.18 -38.93 48.18
N VAL A 133 -78.54 -39.94 48.77
CA VAL A 133 -77.06 -40.06 48.77
C VAL A 133 -76.55 -40.47 47.39
N PHE A 134 -77.28 -41.33 46.69
CA PHE A 134 -76.96 -41.76 45.33
C PHE A 134 -77.11 -40.63 44.31
N TYR A 135 -78.18 -39.81 44.38
CA TYR A 135 -78.29 -38.61 43.55
C TYR A 135 -77.15 -37.62 43.82
N THR A 136 -76.70 -37.47 45.07
CA THR A 136 -75.63 -36.52 45.40
C THR A 136 -74.27 -36.99 44.88
N VAL A 137 -73.96 -38.29 44.96
CA VAL A 137 -72.72 -38.89 44.42
C VAL A 137 -72.75 -39.01 42.90
N LEU A 138 -73.89 -39.34 42.30
CA LEU A 138 -74.10 -39.38 40.84
C LEU A 138 -74.04 -37.97 40.23
N TYR A 139 -74.64 -36.97 40.89
CA TYR A 139 -74.59 -35.57 40.47
C TYR A 139 -73.19 -34.97 40.62
N LEU A 140 -72.42 -35.39 41.65
CA LEU A 140 -70.99 -35.09 41.73
C LEU A 140 -70.22 -35.75 40.58
N GLY A 141 -70.43 -37.05 40.34
CA GLY A 141 -69.74 -37.83 39.30
C GLY A 141 -69.99 -37.33 37.87
N ILE A 142 -71.23 -36.97 37.54
CA ILE A 142 -71.61 -36.39 36.25
C ILE A 142 -70.96 -35.00 36.06
N LYS A 143 -70.91 -34.16 37.11
CA LYS A 143 -70.18 -32.89 37.06
C LYS A 143 -68.68 -33.07 36.81
N TYR A 144 -68.04 -34.07 37.42
CA TYR A 144 -66.62 -34.34 37.16
C TYR A 144 -66.40 -34.88 35.74
N LEU A 145 -67.29 -35.74 35.24
CA LEU A 145 -67.21 -36.28 33.88
C LEU A 145 -67.32 -35.19 32.80
N GLU A 146 -68.19 -34.21 33.01
CA GLU A 146 -68.37 -33.06 32.11
C GLU A 146 -67.16 -32.11 32.12
N ILE A 147 -66.52 -31.94 33.29
CA ILE A 147 -65.22 -31.24 33.40
C ILE A 147 -64.15 -31.97 32.59
N PHE A 148 -64.06 -33.31 32.71
CA PHE A 148 -63.09 -34.09 31.95
C PHE A 148 -63.36 -34.09 30.43
N TYR A 149 -64.63 -34.19 30.02
CA TYR A 149 -65.02 -34.06 28.62
C TYR A 149 -64.64 -32.71 28.03
N THR A 150 -64.91 -31.62 28.74
CA THR A 150 -64.56 -30.28 28.26
C THR A 150 -63.06 -30.04 28.26
N LEU A 151 -62.33 -30.57 29.24
CA LEU A 151 -60.87 -30.51 29.25
C LEU A 151 -60.28 -31.25 28.03
N ALA A 152 -60.91 -32.36 27.61
CA ALA A 152 -60.50 -33.09 26.42
C ALA A 152 -60.76 -32.28 25.14
N LEU A 153 -61.90 -31.59 25.07
CA LEU A 153 -62.20 -30.68 23.97
C LEU A 153 -61.21 -29.52 23.90
N LEU A 154 -60.91 -28.91 25.04
CA LEU A 154 -59.96 -27.80 25.11
C LEU A 154 -58.55 -28.23 24.67
N LEU A 155 -58.10 -29.39 25.14
CA LEU A 155 -56.82 -29.96 24.75
C LEU A 155 -56.76 -30.24 23.24
N SER A 156 -57.87 -30.69 22.65
CA SER A 156 -57.97 -30.87 21.19
C SER A 156 -57.92 -29.55 20.43
N VAL A 157 -58.60 -28.49 20.91
CA VAL A 157 -58.54 -27.15 20.30
C VAL A 157 -57.12 -26.58 20.37
N SER A 158 -56.43 -26.73 21.50
CA SER A 158 -55.02 -26.37 21.63
C SER A 158 -54.14 -27.14 20.65
N ALA A 159 -54.41 -28.43 20.42
CA ALA A 159 -53.71 -29.24 19.44
C ALA A 159 -53.95 -28.78 17.99
N TYR A 160 -55.17 -28.34 17.64
CA TYR A 160 -55.45 -27.75 16.32
C TYR A 160 -54.78 -26.38 16.12
N ILE A 161 -54.74 -25.53 17.14
CA ILE A 161 -54.03 -24.24 17.09
C ILE A 161 -52.52 -24.47 16.88
N SER A 162 -51.97 -25.48 17.54
CA SER A 162 -50.60 -25.96 17.33
C SER A 162 -50.33 -26.33 15.86
N LEU A 163 -51.26 -27.04 15.20
CA LEU A 163 -51.13 -27.39 13.78
C LEU A 163 -51.10 -26.16 12.87
N VAL A 164 -52.03 -25.21 13.10
CA VAL A 164 -52.11 -23.97 12.30
C VAL A 164 -50.82 -23.14 12.41
N ALA A 165 -50.14 -23.18 13.57
CA ALA A 165 -48.83 -22.54 13.74
C ALA A 165 -47.69 -23.32 13.06
N TYR A 166 -47.75 -24.65 13.06
CA TYR A 166 -46.68 -25.50 12.54
C TYR A 166 -46.62 -25.55 11.01
N ILE A 167 -47.75 -25.61 10.31
CA ILE A 167 -47.78 -25.72 8.84
C ILE A 167 -47.04 -24.55 8.14
N PRO A 168 -47.30 -23.26 8.46
CA PRO A 168 -46.56 -22.16 7.87
C PRO A 168 -45.06 -22.19 8.21
N TYR A 169 -44.70 -22.69 9.39
CA TYR A 169 -43.31 -22.82 9.81
C TYR A 169 -42.56 -23.87 8.98
N ILE A 170 -43.10 -25.08 8.83
CA ILE A 170 -42.42 -26.15 8.10
C ILE A 170 -42.32 -25.82 6.60
N LEU A 171 -43.34 -25.14 6.04
CA LEU A 171 -43.29 -24.62 4.67
C LEU A 171 -42.26 -23.50 4.51
N LYS A 172 -42.07 -22.64 5.53
CA LYS A 172 -40.99 -21.65 5.54
C LYS A 172 -39.62 -22.33 5.54
N MET A 173 -39.46 -23.42 6.29
CA MET A 173 -38.22 -24.20 6.36
C MET A 173 -37.84 -24.94 5.08
N MET A 174 -38.72 -24.99 4.07
CA MET A 174 -38.33 -25.47 2.74
C MET A 174 -37.46 -24.45 1.98
N LYS A 175 -37.50 -23.17 2.35
CA LYS A 175 -36.73 -22.12 1.69
C LYS A 175 -35.28 -22.13 2.16
N PRO A 176 -34.29 -22.09 1.25
CA PRO A 176 -32.87 -22.09 1.61
C PRO A 176 -32.52 -20.95 2.56
N SER A 177 -33.01 -19.74 2.30
CA SER A 177 -32.72 -18.57 3.14
C SER A 177 -33.15 -18.77 4.59
N SER A 178 -34.30 -19.41 4.83
CA SER A 178 -34.80 -19.65 6.18
C SER A 178 -34.00 -20.71 6.94
N ILE A 179 -33.45 -21.70 6.24
CA ILE A 179 -32.51 -22.67 6.84
C ILE A 179 -31.20 -21.97 7.18
N ILE A 180 -30.67 -21.15 6.27
CA ILE A 180 -29.43 -20.39 6.47
C ILE A 180 -29.58 -19.43 7.66
N ASP A 181 -30.68 -18.68 7.75
CA ASP A 181 -30.96 -17.77 8.88
C ASP A 181 -30.90 -18.51 10.22
N VAL A 182 -31.48 -19.71 10.29
CA VAL A 182 -31.55 -20.51 11.52
C VAL A 182 -30.21 -21.15 11.87
N LEU A 183 -29.37 -21.45 10.87
CA LEU A 183 -27.99 -21.89 11.09
C LEU A 183 -27.11 -20.73 11.56
N SER A 184 -27.24 -19.57 10.91
CA SER A 184 -26.56 -18.30 11.24
C SER A 184 -26.85 -17.88 12.69
N GLU A 185 -28.12 -17.96 13.13
CA GLU A 185 -28.51 -17.69 14.53
C GLU A 185 -27.86 -18.62 15.57
N LYS A 186 -27.43 -19.83 15.17
CA LYS A 186 -26.78 -20.80 16.06
C LYS A 186 -25.26 -20.64 16.15
N ILE A 187 -24.67 -19.76 15.35
CA ILE A 187 -23.23 -19.50 15.38
C ILE A 187 -22.93 -18.61 16.60
N ASP A 188 -22.43 -19.22 17.67
CA ASP A 188 -22.02 -18.55 18.91
C ASP A 188 -20.58 -18.93 19.28
N ILE A 189 -19.86 -18.00 19.93
CA ILE A 189 -18.44 -18.19 20.25
C ILE A 189 -18.21 -19.35 21.21
N LYS A 190 -19.15 -19.67 22.11
CA LYS A 190 -18.99 -20.79 23.05
C LYS A 190 -18.76 -22.14 22.34
N ASN A 191 -19.31 -22.28 21.14
CA ASN A 191 -19.12 -23.46 20.28
C ASN A 191 -17.78 -23.41 19.52
N LEU A 192 -17.29 -22.20 19.18
CA LEU A 192 -15.99 -21.99 18.51
C LEU A 192 -14.79 -22.09 19.47
N SER A 193 -14.81 -21.35 20.59
CA SER A 193 -13.62 -21.11 21.42
C SER A 193 -13.18 -22.32 22.24
N SER A 194 -14.06 -23.30 22.47
CA SER A 194 -13.75 -24.53 23.18
C SER A 194 -13.09 -25.61 22.32
N SER A 195 -12.98 -25.41 21.00
CA SER A 195 -12.56 -26.43 20.03
C SER A 195 -11.47 -25.99 19.04
N LEU A 196 -11.11 -24.69 19.03
CA LEU A 196 -10.05 -24.15 18.16
C LEU A 196 -8.70 -24.23 18.87
N TYR A 197 -7.74 -24.94 18.28
CA TYR A 197 -6.35 -24.94 18.71
C TYR A 197 -5.42 -24.52 17.57
N GLU A 198 -4.33 -23.87 17.94
CA GLU A 198 -3.30 -23.40 17.02
C GLU A 198 -2.35 -24.56 16.68
N ILE A 199 -2.23 -24.88 15.39
CA ILE A 199 -1.34 -25.94 14.89
C ILE A 199 0.07 -25.39 14.62
N GLY A 200 0.16 -24.11 14.28
CA GLY A 200 1.41 -23.41 13.98
C GLY A 200 1.18 -22.12 13.21
N GLU A 201 2.27 -21.45 12.82
CA GLU A 201 2.22 -20.17 12.11
C GLU A 201 2.81 -20.29 10.70
N TYR A 202 2.23 -19.59 9.73
CA TYR A 202 2.91 -19.39 8.44
C TYR A 202 4.05 -18.39 8.61
N LYS A 203 5.22 -18.76 8.07
CA LYS A 203 6.40 -17.93 8.11
C LYS A 203 6.21 -16.64 7.30
N SER A 204 6.27 -15.49 7.98
CA SER A 204 6.32 -14.17 7.34
C SER A 204 7.65 -13.97 6.58
N LYS A 205 7.63 -13.11 5.56
CA LYS A 205 8.85 -12.62 4.89
C LYS A 205 9.57 -11.53 5.70
N ILE A 206 8.89 -10.94 6.67
CA ILE A 206 9.42 -9.95 7.61
C ILE A 206 10.22 -10.68 8.71
N PHE A 207 11.38 -10.13 9.08
CA PHE A 207 12.22 -10.67 10.14
C PHE A 207 11.48 -10.71 11.48
N GLU A 208 11.89 -11.61 12.38
CA GLU A 208 11.24 -11.73 13.70
C GLU A 208 11.50 -10.51 14.59
N ASP A 209 12.55 -9.74 14.27
CA ASP A 209 12.97 -8.52 14.96
C ASP A 209 12.29 -7.25 14.38
N GLU A 210 11.12 -7.37 13.75
CA GLU A 210 10.34 -6.24 13.23
C GLU A 210 8.82 -6.45 13.44
N PRO A 211 8.01 -5.38 13.51
CA PRO A 211 6.55 -5.49 13.57
C PRO A 211 5.99 -6.28 12.37
N ARG A 212 5.30 -7.38 12.66
CA ARG A 212 4.71 -8.27 11.64
C ARG A 212 3.40 -8.88 12.11
N ILE A 213 2.59 -9.34 11.15
CA ILE A 213 1.39 -10.12 11.44
C ILE A 213 1.66 -11.58 11.08
N ASN A 214 1.75 -12.44 12.09
CA ASN A 214 1.86 -13.89 11.89
C ASN A 214 0.49 -14.46 11.55
N ARG A 215 0.40 -15.25 10.48
CA ARG A 215 -0.82 -16.01 10.21
C ARG A 215 -0.80 -17.29 11.02
N THR A 216 -1.80 -17.43 11.87
CA THR A 216 -2.01 -18.65 12.65
C THR A 216 -2.79 -19.67 11.81
N ILE A 217 -2.34 -20.92 11.83
CA ILE A 217 -3.05 -22.08 11.29
C ILE A 217 -3.87 -22.65 12.43
N ILE A 218 -5.18 -22.67 12.23
CA ILE A 218 -6.12 -23.08 13.26
C ILE A 218 -6.87 -24.30 12.73
N SER A 219 -6.95 -25.34 13.56
CA SER A 219 -7.83 -26.48 13.34
C SER A 219 -8.85 -26.62 14.44
N LEU A 220 -9.91 -27.32 14.09
CA LEU A 220 -10.87 -27.86 15.03
C LEU A 220 -10.44 -29.27 15.47
N ASP A 221 -10.65 -29.58 16.73
CA ASP A 221 -10.55 -30.96 17.26
C ASP A 221 -11.57 -31.91 16.60
N ASP A 222 -12.70 -31.37 16.10
CA ASP A 222 -13.78 -32.14 15.48
C ASP A 222 -14.58 -31.28 14.48
N ASP A 223 -14.52 -31.64 13.20
CA ASP A 223 -15.28 -30.98 12.12
C ASP A 223 -16.80 -31.06 12.32
N GLU A 224 -17.32 -32.02 13.09
CA GLU A 224 -18.76 -32.11 13.39
C GLU A 224 -19.26 -30.95 14.25
N LYS A 225 -18.37 -30.26 14.97
CA LYS A 225 -18.72 -29.16 15.87
C LYS A 225 -18.58 -27.78 15.23
N ASP A 226 -18.12 -27.69 13.99
CA ASP A 226 -17.95 -26.42 13.28
C ASP A 226 -19.31 -25.80 12.92
N PRO A 227 -19.71 -24.66 13.52
CA PRO A 227 -21.01 -24.07 13.27
C PRO A 227 -21.10 -23.38 11.90
N PHE A 228 -19.97 -23.07 11.25
CA PHE A 228 -19.96 -22.51 9.89
C PHE A 228 -20.12 -23.59 8.83
N LEU A 229 -19.64 -24.81 9.10
CA LEU A 229 -19.55 -25.89 8.13
C LEU A 229 -20.90 -26.29 7.48
N PRO A 230 -22.04 -26.35 8.20
CA PRO A 230 -23.33 -26.57 7.56
C PRO A 230 -23.69 -25.50 6.50
N ILE A 231 -23.32 -24.24 6.73
CA ILE A 231 -23.54 -23.15 5.76
C ILE A 231 -22.56 -23.27 4.60
N ILE A 232 -21.30 -23.65 4.85
CA ILE A 232 -20.31 -23.93 3.82
C ILE A 232 -20.74 -25.09 2.91
N ASP A 233 -21.30 -26.17 3.47
CA ASP A 233 -21.85 -27.30 2.70
C ASP A 233 -23.02 -26.83 1.80
N ILE A 234 -23.89 -25.95 2.31
CA ILE A 234 -24.97 -25.33 1.53
C ILE A 234 -24.37 -24.56 0.35
N ILE A 235 -23.35 -23.73 0.58
CA ILE A 235 -22.67 -22.98 -0.47
C ILE A 235 -22.15 -23.94 -1.54
N GLN A 236 -21.37 -24.94 -1.16
CA GLN A 236 -20.79 -25.92 -2.10
C GLN A 236 -21.86 -26.67 -2.90
N THR A 237 -22.93 -27.11 -2.25
CA THR A 237 -24.02 -27.84 -2.90
C THR A 237 -24.83 -26.95 -3.83
N SER A 238 -25.10 -25.69 -3.43
CA SER A 238 -25.78 -24.70 -4.27
C SER A 238 -24.96 -24.37 -5.51
N ILE A 239 -23.63 -24.24 -5.39
CA ILE A 239 -22.72 -24.02 -6.53
C ILE A 239 -22.78 -25.19 -7.52
N LYS A 240 -22.69 -26.44 -7.04
CA LYS A 240 -22.80 -27.64 -7.89
C LYS A 240 -24.13 -27.72 -8.65
N ARG A 241 -25.16 -27.04 -8.15
CA ARG A 241 -26.50 -26.95 -8.77
C ARG A 241 -26.72 -25.66 -9.56
N TYR A 242 -25.69 -24.81 -9.69
CA TYR A 242 -25.78 -23.48 -10.32
C TYR A 242 -26.77 -22.52 -9.65
N ASP A 243 -27.14 -22.75 -8.38
CA ASP A 243 -27.98 -21.85 -7.58
C ASP A 243 -27.11 -20.79 -6.89
N TYR A 244 -26.60 -19.87 -7.70
CA TYR A 244 -25.76 -18.77 -7.23
C TYR A 244 -26.50 -17.79 -6.31
N ALA A 245 -27.83 -17.73 -6.35
CA ALA A 245 -28.59 -16.85 -5.47
C ALA A 245 -28.52 -17.35 -4.03
N THR A 246 -28.74 -18.65 -3.82
CA THR A 246 -28.60 -19.28 -2.50
C THR A 246 -27.15 -19.25 -2.01
N ALA A 247 -26.18 -19.56 -2.87
CA ALA A 247 -24.76 -19.49 -2.49
C ALA A 247 -24.34 -18.08 -2.07
N ARG A 248 -24.82 -17.03 -2.77
CA ARG A 248 -24.54 -15.63 -2.41
C ARG A 248 -25.14 -15.25 -1.07
N TYR A 249 -26.39 -15.66 -0.83
CA TYR A 249 -27.07 -15.39 0.44
C TYR A 249 -26.33 -16.07 1.61
N ALA A 250 -25.94 -17.33 1.43
CA ALA A 250 -25.18 -18.08 2.43
C ALA A 250 -23.80 -17.46 2.71
N LEU A 251 -23.06 -17.05 1.67
CA LEU A 251 -21.79 -16.33 1.85
C LEU A 251 -21.97 -15.03 2.64
N GLY A 252 -22.99 -14.23 2.30
CA GLY A 252 -23.30 -13.00 3.04
C GLY A 252 -23.65 -13.25 4.51
N GLU A 253 -24.34 -14.36 4.82
CA GLU A 253 -24.64 -14.74 6.20
C GLU A 253 -23.41 -15.23 6.98
N VAL A 254 -22.47 -15.93 6.33
CA VAL A 254 -21.16 -16.24 6.93
C VAL A 254 -20.42 -14.95 7.29
N THR A 255 -20.38 -14.00 6.36
CA THR A 255 -19.77 -12.68 6.57
C THR A 255 -20.44 -11.92 7.72
N ASN A 256 -21.77 -11.86 7.76
CA ASN A 256 -22.51 -11.22 8.86
C ASN A 256 -22.24 -11.88 10.21
N SER A 257 -22.21 -13.21 10.24
CA SER A 257 -21.93 -13.97 11.46
C SER A 257 -20.52 -13.70 11.96
N LEU A 258 -19.51 -13.66 11.07
CA LEU A 258 -18.14 -13.28 11.40
C LEU A 258 -18.12 -11.93 12.12
N PHE A 259 -18.74 -10.89 11.56
CA PHE A 259 -18.77 -9.56 12.19
C PHE A 259 -19.44 -9.57 13.57
N ILE A 260 -20.60 -10.21 13.70
CA ILE A 260 -21.32 -10.28 14.98
C ILE A 260 -20.45 -10.95 16.06
N ILE A 261 -19.72 -12.00 15.70
CA ILE A 261 -18.87 -12.74 16.63
C ILE A 261 -17.62 -11.93 17.00
N LEU A 262 -16.98 -11.30 16.01
CA LEU A 262 -15.82 -10.43 16.23
C LEU A 262 -16.16 -9.24 17.14
N ILE A 263 -17.29 -8.59 16.91
CA ILE A 263 -17.78 -7.48 17.75
C ILE A 263 -17.99 -7.94 19.19
N LYS A 264 -18.59 -9.12 19.39
CA LYS A 264 -18.82 -9.66 20.73
C LYS A 264 -17.52 -10.14 21.40
N ASN A 265 -16.52 -10.55 20.64
CA ASN A 265 -15.31 -11.22 21.15
C ASN A 265 -14.03 -10.76 20.46
N PRO A 266 -13.66 -9.48 20.63
CA PRO A 266 -12.55 -8.90 19.88
C PRO A 266 -11.16 -9.41 20.30
N THR A 267 -11.03 -10.13 21.41
CA THR A 267 -9.77 -10.77 21.83
C THR A 267 -9.43 -12.03 21.03
N ASP A 268 -10.45 -12.69 20.46
CA ASP A 268 -10.29 -13.94 19.72
C ASP A 268 -10.29 -13.72 18.20
N GLU A 269 -10.11 -12.46 17.76
CA GLU A 269 -10.14 -12.08 16.34
C GLU A 269 -9.27 -13.01 15.49
N GLU A 270 -8.03 -13.22 15.90
CA GLU A 270 -7.07 -14.02 15.12
C GLU A 270 -7.57 -15.44 14.89
N ARG A 271 -8.15 -16.04 15.93
CA ARG A 271 -8.69 -17.40 15.90
C ARG A 271 -9.96 -17.50 15.05
N ILE A 272 -10.88 -16.57 15.25
CA ILE A 272 -12.18 -16.59 14.54
C ILE A 272 -11.96 -16.31 13.05
N SER A 273 -11.20 -15.25 12.74
CA SER A 273 -10.95 -14.84 11.36
C SER A 273 -10.11 -15.87 10.61
N GLY A 274 -9.08 -16.44 11.23
CA GLY A 274 -8.28 -17.49 10.59
C GLY A 274 -9.13 -18.72 10.22
N HIS A 275 -10.04 -19.16 11.09
CA HIS A 275 -10.96 -20.27 10.81
C HIS A 275 -11.92 -19.96 9.66
N VAL A 276 -12.61 -18.81 9.70
CA VAL A 276 -13.58 -18.43 8.66
C VAL A 276 -12.92 -18.27 7.30
N PHE A 277 -11.75 -17.62 7.24
CA PHE A 277 -11.01 -17.48 6.00
C PHE A 277 -10.52 -18.83 5.46
N ASN A 278 -10.10 -19.77 6.32
CA ASN A 278 -9.74 -21.13 5.88
C ASN A 278 -10.91 -21.83 5.19
N ARG A 279 -12.15 -21.70 5.70
CA ARG A 279 -13.35 -22.22 5.03
C ARG A 279 -13.63 -21.52 3.71
N ILE A 280 -13.43 -20.21 3.62
CA ILE A 280 -13.52 -19.47 2.36
C ILE A 280 -12.46 -19.97 1.36
N LEU A 281 -11.25 -20.31 1.82
CA LEU A 281 -10.18 -20.87 0.99
C LEU A 281 -10.58 -22.18 0.32
N GLU A 282 -11.28 -23.04 1.05
CA GLU A 282 -11.76 -24.33 0.53
C GLU A 282 -12.74 -24.11 -0.63
N ILE A 283 -13.69 -23.18 -0.46
CA ILE A 283 -14.63 -22.80 -1.53
C ILE A 283 -13.87 -22.18 -2.72
N TRP A 284 -12.89 -21.33 -2.45
CA TRP A 284 -12.06 -20.69 -3.47
C TRP A 284 -11.28 -21.72 -4.32
N LYS A 285 -10.65 -22.70 -3.68
CA LYS A 285 -9.92 -23.78 -4.37
C LYS A 285 -10.83 -24.60 -5.28
N LEU A 286 -12.07 -24.87 -4.85
CA LEU A 286 -13.08 -25.53 -5.67
C LEU A 286 -13.47 -24.65 -6.88
N ALA A 287 -13.74 -23.36 -6.65
CA ALA A 287 -14.09 -22.41 -7.70
C ALA A 287 -13.03 -22.34 -8.81
N LEU A 288 -11.75 -22.32 -8.41
CA LEU A 288 -10.63 -22.33 -9.34
C LEU A 288 -10.52 -23.65 -10.11
N ARG A 289 -10.72 -24.80 -9.44
CA ARG A 289 -10.66 -26.11 -10.10
C ARG A 289 -11.69 -26.23 -11.21
N ASP A 290 -12.88 -25.69 -10.98
CA ASP A 290 -14.01 -25.77 -11.91
C ASP A 290 -14.08 -24.58 -12.89
N ASN A 291 -13.11 -23.65 -12.82
CA ASN A 291 -13.08 -22.39 -13.59
C ASN A 291 -14.39 -21.58 -13.49
N ASP A 292 -15.07 -21.62 -12.34
CA ASP A 292 -16.33 -20.92 -12.14
C ASP A 292 -16.09 -19.43 -11.83
N LEU A 293 -16.04 -18.62 -12.89
CA LEU A 293 -15.82 -17.18 -12.80
C LEU A 293 -16.88 -16.48 -11.95
N ARG A 294 -18.13 -16.97 -11.94
CA ARG A 294 -19.23 -16.33 -11.19
C ARG A 294 -19.04 -16.53 -9.70
N LEU A 295 -18.66 -17.74 -9.29
CA LEU A 295 -18.31 -18.04 -7.92
C LEU A 295 -17.05 -17.30 -7.47
N ILE A 296 -16.01 -17.27 -8.32
CA ILE A 296 -14.79 -16.49 -8.09
C ILE A 296 -15.15 -15.03 -7.80
N LYS A 297 -15.95 -14.39 -8.67
CA LYS A 297 -16.42 -13.01 -8.48
C LYS A 297 -17.18 -12.82 -7.16
N MET A 298 -18.02 -13.78 -6.78
CA MET A 298 -18.78 -13.72 -5.52
C MET A 298 -17.87 -13.78 -4.28
N ILE A 299 -16.92 -14.71 -4.23
CA ILE A 299 -15.98 -14.83 -3.11
C ILE A 299 -15.12 -13.56 -2.99
N LEU A 300 -14.65 -13.02 -4.11
CA LEU A 300 -13.83 -11.81 -4.11
C LEU A 300 -14.59 -10.59 -3.58
N ILE A 301 -15.86 -10.43 -3.96
CA ILE A 301 -16.71 -9.33 -3.45
C ILE A 301 -16.83 -9.42 -1.94
N GLU A 302 -17.06 -10.62 -1.39
CA GLU A 302 -17.18 -10.84 0.05
C GLU A 302 -15.86 -10.58 0.77
N CYS A 303 -14.72 -11.09 0.27
CA CYS A 303 -13.41 -10.77 0.85
C CYS A 303 -13.14 -9.26 0.84
N CYS A 304 -13.45 -8.57 -0.27
CA CYS A 304 -13.28 -7.12 -0.37
C CYS A 304 -14.20 -6.36 0.59
N PHE A 305 -15.41 -6.86 0.83
CA PHE A 305 -16.34 -6.30 1.79
C PHE A 305 -15.82 -6.49 3.22
N ILE A 306 -15.41 -7.70 3.59
CA ILE A 306 -14.80 -8.01 4.88
C ILE A 306 -13.61 -7.08 5.17
N GLY A 307 -12.66 -6.99 4.22
CA GLY A 307 -11.47 -6.16 4.38
C GLY A 307 -11.78 -4.68 4.57
N ARG A 308 -12.85 -4.15 3.98
CA ARG A 308 -13.25 -2.73 4.11
C ARG A 308 -13.95 -2.42 5.42
N GLU A 309 -14.78 -3.33 5.90
CA GLU A 309 -15.56 -3.11 7.11
C GLU A 309 -14.71 -3.43 8.36
N CYS A 310 -13.74 -4.34 8.28
CA CYS A 310 -12.80 -4.58 9.38
C CYS A 310 -11.75 -3.47 9.56
N THR A 311 -11.74 -2.42 8.73
CA THR A 311 -10.86 -1.25 8.95
C THR A 311 -11.42 -0.26 9.99
N TYR A 312 -12.59 -0.51 10.59
CA TYR A 312 -13.22 0.37 11.59
C TYR A 312 -12.66 0.11 13.00
N LEU A 313 -12.42 1.20 13.75
CA LEU A 313 -12.39 1.19 15.22
C LEU A 313 -13.83 1.08 15.71
N VAL A 314 -14.16 0.05 16.50
CA VAL A 314 -15.50 -0.07 17.08
C VAL A 314 -15.53 0.65 18.43
N ASN A 315 -16.24 1.79 18.47
CA ASN A 315 -16.65 2.43 19.72
C ASN A 315 -17.98 1.85 20.19
N GLU A 316 -18.13 1.63 21.50
CA GLU A 316 -19.33 1.01 22.08
C GLU A 316 -20.61 1.83 21.83
N SER A 317 -20.50 3.15 21.65
CA SER A 317 -21.61 4.05 21.32
C SER A 317 -22.16 3.87 19.90
N ASP A 318 -21.35 3.38 18.96
CA ASP A 318 -21.77 3.11 17.57
C ASP A 318 -22.48 1.74 17.43
N LEU A 319 -22.40 0.91 18.48
CA LEU A 319 -22.98 -0.44 18.51
C LEU A 319 -24.50 -0.43 18.55
N ASN A 320 -25.12 0.63 19.08
CA ASN A 320 -26.54 0.56 19.44
C ASN A 320 -27.53 1.05 18.37
N THR A 321 -27.11 1.76 17.32
CA THR A 321 -28.07 2.20 16.28
C THR A 321 -27.56 2.30 14.83
N ASP A 322 -26.26 2.51 14.55
CA ASP A 322 -25.81 2.92 13.20
C ASP A 322 -24.97 1.88 12.42
N PHE A 323 -24.07 1.12 13.06
CA PHE A 323 -23.22 0.12 12.37
C PHE A 323 -24.02 -1.09 11.85
N VAL A 324 -24.85 -1.68 12.71
CA VAL A 324 -25.73 -2.81 12.37
C VAL A 324 -26.88 -2.39 11.44
N SER A 325 -27.31 -1.12 11.48
CA SER A 325 -28.40 -0.61 10.62
C SER A 325 -27.90 -0.26 9.21
N LYS A 326 -26.67 0.27 9.06
CA LYS A 326 -25.99 0.44 7.76
C LYS A 326 -25.84 -0.89 7.03
N LEU A 327 -25.48 -1.97 7.73
CA LEU A 327 -25.44 -3.34 7.21
C LEU A 327 -26.81 -3.87 6.71
N LYS A 328 -27.92 -3.36 7.26
CA LYS A 328 -29.30 -3.86 7.01
C LYS A 328 -30.09 -3.10 5.94
N THR A 329 -29.49 -2.13 5.25
CA THR A 329 -30.27 -1.24 4.35
C THR A 329 -30.48 -1.81 2.94
N LYS A 330 -31.46 -2.71 2.83
CA LYS A 330 -32.48 -2.56 1.77
C LYS A 330 -33.91 -3.01 2.09
N VAL A 331 -34.27 -3.34 3.35
CA VAL A 331 -35.69 -3.67 3.68
C VAL A 331 -36.23 -3.21 5.05
N LEU A 332 -35.43 -2.88 6.08
CA LEU A 332 -35.96 -2.86 7.47
C LEU A 332 -35.73 -1.59 8.32
N ILE A 333 -35.80 -0.40 7.71
CA ILE A 333 -35.72 0.89 8.44
C ILE A 333 -36.91 1.13 9.40
N THR A 334 -38.04 0.43 9.29
CA THR A 334 -39.28 0.85 9.99
C THR A 334 -39.51 0.24 11.39
N LEU A 335 -38.57 -0.49 11.98
CA LEU A 335 -38.88 -1.29 13.19
C LEU A 335 -37.94 -1.14 14.38
N HIS A 336 -36.84 -0.38 14.24
CA HIS A 336 -35.86 -0.26 15.32
C HIS A 336 -36.22 0.81 16.38
N ASN A 337 -37.12 1.77 16.07
CA ASN A 337 -37.43 2.89 16.96
C ASN A 337 -38.41 2.57 18.12
N ALA A 338 -38.68 1.29 18.44
CA ALA A 338 -39.77 0.93 19.35
C ALA A 338 -39.35 0.22 20.65
N ILE A 339 -38.07 -0.08 20.89
CA ILE A 339 -37.65 -0.79 22.11
C ILE A 339 -36.43 -0.09 22.70
N GLY A 340 -36.67 0.72 23.73
CA GLY A 340 -35.61 1.27 24.56
C GLY A 340 -34.99 0.17 25.42
N THR A 341 -33.67 0.20 25.59
CA THR A 341 -32.96 -0.58 26.62
C THR A 341 -31.77 0.24 27.16
N PRO A 342 -31.34 -0.02 28.41
CA PRO A 342 -30.74 0.96 29.31
C PRO A 342 -29.23 1.09 29.14
N GLU A 343 -28.73 2.27 29.53
CA GLU A 343 -27.30 2.60 29.66
C GLU A 343 -26.66 1.82 30.82
N VAL A 344 -25.58 1.10 30.52
CA VAL A 344 -24.57 0.69 31.50
C VAL A 344 -23.24 1.19 30.96
N GLU A 345 -22.69 2.22 31.60
CA GLU A 345 -21.33 2.72 31.36
C GLU A 345 -20.32 1.75 32.00
N GLU A 346 -19.69 0.91 31.19
CA GLU A 346 -18.41 0.25 31.55
C GLU A 346 -17.27 0.85 30.72
N LYS A 347 -16.11 1.03 31.36
CA LYS A 347 -14.95 1.75 30.79
C LYS A 347 -14.38 1.02 29.57
N VAL A 348 -14.41 1.73 28.44
CA VAL A 348 -14.07 1.33 27.07
C VAL A 348 -12.61 0.89 26.90
N THR A 349 -12.39 -0.32 26.36
CA THR A 349 -11.15 -0.69 25.66
C THR A 349 -11.42 -0.76 24.16
N GLN A 350 -10.94 0.24 23.42
CA GLN A 350 -10.95 0.32 21.95
C GLN A 350 -10.18 -0.88 21.35
N LYS A 351 -10.78 -1.61 20.40
CA LYS A 351 -10.13 -2.77 19.73
C LYS A 351 -10.29 -2.71 18.21
N ASP A 352 -9.18 -2.95 17.51
CA ASP A 352 -9.05 -2.97 16.05
C ASP A 352 -9.18 -4.38 15.47
N PHE A 353 -9.86 -4.54 14.32
CA PHE A 353 -9.92 -5.81 13.55
C PHE A 353 -8.90 -5.88 12.40
N LEU A 354 -7.65 -5.52 12.69
CA LEU A 354 -6.62 -5.39 11.67
C LEU A 354 -6.13 -6.75 11.14
N TYR A 355 -6.16 -7.80 11.96
CA TYR A 355 -5.79 -9.14 11.53
C TYR A 355 -6.75 -9.67 10.44
N THR A 356 -8.04 -9.40 10.60
CA THR A 356 -9.09 -9.78 9.64
C THR A 356 -8.94 -9.01 8.33
N THR A 357 -8.57 -7.72 8.41
CA THR A 357 -8.23 -6.90 7.24
C THR A 357 -7.03 -7.49 6.50
N PHE A 358 -5.96 -7.84 7.22
CA PHE A 358 -4.77 -8.47 6.68
C PHE A 358 -5.08 -9.83 6.01
N LEU A 359 -5.92 -10.66 6.61
CA LEU A 359 -6.36 -11.92 5.99
C LEU A 359 -7.13 -11.65 4.70
N SER A 360 -8.02 -10.67 4.66
CA SER A 360 -8.69 -10.27 3.41
C SER A 360 -7.67 -9.93 2.32
N GLU A 361 -6.72 -9.04 2.60
CA GLU A 361 -5.67 -8.63 1.65
C GLU A 361 -4.83 -9.82 1.16
N TYR A 362 -4.48 -10.73 2.06
CA TYR A 362 -3.75 -11.95 1.71
C TYR A 362 -4.54 -12.84 0.74
N TYR A 363 -5.82 -13.05 1.00
CA TYR A 363 -6.68 -13.87 0.14
C TYR A 363 -6.87 -13.22 -1.23
N LEU A 364 -7.01 -11.89 -1.28
CA LEU A 364 -7.04 -11.13 -2.54
C LEU A 364 -5.73 -11.27 -3.33
N LYS A 365 -4.57 -11.34 -2.65
CA LYS A 365 -3.27 -11.62 -3.26
C LYS A 365 -3.20 -13.01 -3.89
N GLU A 366 -3.60 -14.05 -3.15
CA GLU A 366 -3.61 -15.43 -3.68
C GLU A 366 -4.63 -15.60 -4.82
N ALA A 367 -5.74 -14.87 -4.73
CA ALA A 367 -6.73 -14.81 -5.80
C ALA A 367 -6.14 -14.18 -7.07
N PHE A 368 -5.47 -13.04 -6.95
CA PHE A 368 -4.79 -12.39 -8.06
C PHE A 368 -3.77 -13.31 -8.74
N LYS A 369 -2.90 -13.97 -7.96
CA LYS A 369 -1.89 -14.91 -8.50
C LYS A 369 -2.50 -16.08 -9.27
N SER A 370 -3.72 -16.48 -8.92
CA SER A 370 -4.44 -17.57 -9.57
C SER A 370 -5.11 -17.09 -10.86
N ILE A 371 -5.79 -15.94 -10.80
CA ILE A 371 -6.51 -15.31 -11.91
C ILE A 371 -5.56 -14.88 -13.03
N ILE A 372 -4.43 -14.27 -12.69
CA ILE A 372 -3.54 -13.68 -13.70
C ILE A 372 -2.81 -14.71 -14.58
N LYS A 373 -2.85 -15.99 -14.19
CA LYS A 373 -2.37 -17.11 -15.02
C LYS A 373 -3.36 -17.48 -16.12
N ILE A 374 -4.63 -17.10 -15.97
CA ILE A 374 -5.71 -17.38 -16.91
C ILE A 374 -5.71 -16.23 -17.94
N LYS A 375 -5.21 -16.50 -19.15
CA LYS A 375 -5.04 -15.53 -20.24
C LYS A 375 -6.37 -15.22 -20.95
N GLU A 376 -7.38 -14.81 -20.19
CA GLU A 376 -8.71 -14.43 -20.68
C GLU A 376 -9.03 -12.98 -20.31
N GLU A 377 -9.70 -12.25 -21.19
CA GLU A 377 -9.96 -10.81 -21.06
C GLU A 377 -10.77 -10.49 -19.78
N GLU A 378 -11.77 -11.31 -19.45
CA GLU A 378 -12.57 -11.14 -18.23
C GLU A 378 -11.75 -11.29 -16.94
N PHE A 379 -10.68 -12.09 -16.97
CA PHE A 379 -9.77 -12.29 -15.83
C PHE A 379 -8.75 -11.15 -15.73
N ALA A 380 -8.37 -10.54 -16.86
CA ALA A 380 -7.53 -9.34 -16.87
C ALA A 380 -8.26 -8.15 -16.23
N GLU A 381 -9.52 -7.91 -16.57
CA GLU A 381 -10.34 -6.87 -15.92
C GLU A 381 -10.50 -7.13 -14.42
N LEU A 382 -10.73 -8.39 -14.04
CA LEU A 382 -10.86 -8.80 -12.65
C LEU A 382 -9.56 -8.56 -11.86
N SER A 383 -8.40 -8.78 -12.48
CA SER A 383 -7.10 -8.53 -11.85
C SER A 383 -6.90 -7.04 -11.51
N ILE A 384 -7.30 -6.13 -12.41
CA ILE A 384 -7.26 -4.68 -12.18
C ILE A 384 -8.26 -4.28 -11.10
N TYR A 385 -9.48 -4.83 -11.14
CA TYR A 385 -10.49 -4.60 -10.11
C TYR A 385 -9.96 -4.96 -8.72
N LEU A 386 -9.29 -6.11 -8.57
CA LEU A 386 -8.73 -6.56 -7.30
C LEU A 386 -7.70 -5.60 -6.73
N ILE A 387 -6.77 -5.10 -7.54
CA ILE A 387 -5.77 -4.13 -7.10
C ILE A 387 -6.46 -2.84 -6.61
N LYS A 388 -7.48 -2.36 -7.33
CA LYS A 388 -8.29 -1.21 -6.89
C LYS A 388 -9.05 -1.47 -5.59
N GLN A 389 -9.52 -2.69 -5.36
CA GLN A 389 -10.15 -3.04 -4.08
C GLN A 389 -9.13 -3.02 -2.94
N ILE A 390 -7.94 -3.60 -3.15
CA ILE A 390 -6.82 -3.56 -2.19
C ILE A 390 -6.43 -2.11 -1.88
N GLN A 391 -6.27 -1.26 -2.90
CA GLN A 391 -6.00 0.17 -2.71
C GLN A 391 -7.09 0.86 -1.87
N LYS A 392 -8.37 0.53 -2.10
CA LYS A 392 -9.47 1.09 -1.31
C LYS A 392 -9.49 0.58 0.13
N ILE A 393 -9.12 -0.68 0.38
CA ILE A 393 -8.93 -1.23 1.73
C ILE A 393 -7.82 -0.44 2.42
N ALA A 394 -6.64 -0.34 1.80
CA ALA A 394 -5.50 0.42 2.34
C ALA A 394 -5.85 1.88 2.64
N LYS A 395 -6.56 2.56 1.73
CA LYS A 395 -7.05 3.93 1.93
C LYS A 395 -7.96 4.04 3.16
N ASN A 396 -8.88 3.08 3.35
CA ASN A 396 -9.76 3.06 4.52
C ASN A 396 -8.96 2.83 5.81
N THR A 397 -7.94 1.96 5.78
CA THR A 397 -7.03 1.70 6.91
C THR A 397 -6.34 2.99 7.37
N PHE A 398 -5.85 3.82 6.45
CA PHE A 398 -5.23 5.10 6.81
C PHE A 398 -6.26 6.17 7.24
N ILE A 399 -7.34 6.40 6.48
CA ILE A 399 -8.33 7.46 6.78
C ILE A 399 -8.88 7.33 8.19
N ARG A 400 -9.22 6.10 8.60
CA ARG A 400 -9.89 5.86 9.87
C ARG A 400 -8.94 5.76 11.06
N ARG A 401 -7.62 5.86 10.80
CA ARG A 401 -6.57 5.87 11.82
C ARG A 401 -5.88 7.22 11.96
N ASN A 402 -6.04 8.12 10.99
CA ASN A 402 -5.66 9.53 11.13
C ASN A 402 -6.34 10.24 12.33
N GLU A 403 -7.40 9.65 12.90
CA GLU A 403 -8.11 10.17 14.08
C GLU A 403 -7.49 9.69 15.41
N ILE A 404 -6.56 8.72 15.38
CA ILE A 404 -5.86 8.24 16.58
C ILE A 404 -4.69 9.18 16.85
N LYS A 405 -4.82 10.03 17.88
CA LYS A 405 -3.67 10.77 18.42
C LYS A 405 -2.64 9.75 18.91
N ILE A 406 -1.35 9.96 18.60
CA ILE A 406 -0.25 9.05 19.01
C ILE A 406 -0.25 8.78 20.53
N ASN A 407 -0.86 9.67 21.33
CA ASN A 407 -1.00 9.53 22.78
C ASN A 407 -1.82 8.31 23.26
N GLU A 408 -2.62 7.62 22.43
CA GLU A 408 -3.35 6.43 22.88
C GLU A 408 -3.08 5.20 21.99
N GLN A 409 -2.17 4.35 22.52
CA GLN A 409 -1.85 2.96 22.16
C GLN A 409 -0.79 2.75 21.05
N ILE A 410 0.48 2.89 21.44
CA ILE A 410 1.66 2.38 20.72
C ILE A 410 1.47 0.97 20.10
N LYS A 411 0.73 0.06 20.77
CA LYS A 411 0.40 -1.28 20.25
C LYS A 411 -0.51 -1.27 19.00
N ILE A 412 -1.41 -0.30 18.89
CA ILE A 412 -2.27 -0.13 17.70
C ILE A 412 -1.43 0.31 16.50
N PHE A 413 -0.47 1.20 16.77
CA PHE A 413 0.45 1.72 15.76
C PHE A 413 1.45 0.64 15.28
N GLU A 414 1.95 -0.19 16.20
CA GLU A 414 2.75 -1.39 15.90
C GLU A 414 1.99 -2.39 15.01
N LYS A 415 0.71 -2.64 15.31
CA LYS A 415 -0.16 -3.46 14.46
C LYS A 415 -0.34 -2.84 13.07
N LEU A 416 -0.55 -1.52 12.99
CA LEU A 416 -0.67 -0.80 11.71
C LEU A 416 0.59 -1.00 10.87
N GLU A 417 1.76 -0.80 11.46
CA GLU A 417 3.03 -0.97 10.79
C GLU A 417 3.24 -2.40 10.29
N GLY A 418 2.89 -3.40 11.10
CA GLY A 418 2.91 -4.81 10.67
C GLY A 418 1.99 -5.09 9.48
N SER A 419 0.76 -4.56 9.51
CA SER A 419 -0.22 -4.73 8.42
C SER A 419 0.24 -4.08 7.12
N ILE A 420 0.71 -2.83 7.16
CA ILE A 420 1.16 -2.11 5.96
C ILE A 420 2.44 -2.73 5.40
N SER A 421 3.35 -3.20 6.26
CA SER A 421 4.55 -3.92 5.84
C SER A 421 4.20 -5.20 5.08
N GLU A 422 3.26 -6.00 5.60
CA GLU A 422 2.78 -7.21 4.91
C GLU A 422 2.05 -6.89 3.59
N LEU A 423 1.19 -5.87 3.58
CA LEU A 423 0.52 -5.40 2.38
C LEU A 423 1.54 -5.00 1.28
N SER A 424 2.66 -4.37 1.66
CA SER A 424 3.72 -4.01 0.71
C SER A 424 4.32 -5.25 0.02
N TYR A 425 4.53 -6.35 0.76
CA TYR A 425 4.99 -7.62 0.20
C TYR A 425 3.94 -8.29 -0.67
N PHE A 426 2.65 -8.13 -0.34
CA PHE A 426 1.57 -8.66 -1.18
C PHE A 426 1.53 -7.93 -2.51
N LEU A 427 1.63 -6.61 -2.51
CA LEU A 427 1.72 -5.80 -3.71
C LEU A 427 3.01 -6.09 -4.51
N GLY A 428 4.13 -6.33 -3.83
CA GLY A 428 5.38 -6.83 -4.42
C GLY A 428 5.17 -8.13 -5.21
N ASP A 429 4.57 -9.12 -4.56
CA ASP A 429 4.22 -10.41 -5.15
C ASP A 429 3.25 -10.28 -6.36
N ILE A 430 2.25 -9.40 -6.25
CA ILE A 430 1.28 -9.09 -7.31
C ILE A 430 2.00 -8.42 -8.49
N GLY A 431 2.90 -7.46 -8.22
CA GLY A 431 3.70 -6.78 -9.24
C GLY A 431 4.59 -7.75 -10.04
N ILE A 432 5.30 -8.65 -9.36
CA ILE A 432 6.11 -9.69 -10.02
C ILE A 432 5.22 -10.62 -10.85
N ALA A 433 4.04 -11.01 -10.34
CA ALA A 433 3.10 -11.84 -11.09
C ALA A 433 2.57 -11.11 -12.34
N ALA A 434 2.28 -9.82 -12.25
CA ALA A 434 1.83 -8.98 -13.37
C ALA A 434 2.91 -8.80 -14.44
N ILE A 435 4.18 -8.63 -14.04
CA ILE A 435 5.33 -8.64 -14.94
C ILE A 435 5.42 -10.00 -15.65
N ASN A 436 5.26 -11.09 -14.91
CA ASN A 436 5.40 -12.43 -15.48
C ASN A 436 4.29 -12.82 -16.45
N SER A 437 3.13 -12.19 -16.35
CA SER A 437 1.97 -12.37 -17.22
C SER A 437 1.85 -11.29 -18.31
N ASP A 438 2.85 -10.40 -18.44
CA ASP A 438 2.87 -9.27 -19.39
C ASP A 438 1.65 -8.32 -19.25
N SER A 439 1.10 -8.18 -18.04
CA SER A 439 -0.07 -7.33 -17.75
C SER A 439 0.34 -5.93 -17.30
N LYS A 440 0.54 -5.03 -18.28
CA LYS A 440 0.97 -3.64 -18.04
C LYS A 440 -0.01 -2.84 -17.18
N ASN A 441 -1.30 -2.96 -17.47
CA ASN A 441 -2.35 -2.25 -16.72
C ASN A 441 -2.39 -2.66 -15.24
N ALA A 442 -2.20 -3.95 -14.95
CA ALA A 442 -2.13 -4.43 -13.58
C ALA A 442 -0.86 -3.92 -12.88
N LEU A 443 0.29 -3.96 -13.56
CA LEU A 443 1.55 -3.43 -13.05
C LEU A 443 1.45 -1.93 -12.72
N ASP A 444 0.89 -1.12 -13.62
CA ASP A 444 0.70 0.32 -13.40
C ASP A 444 -0.21 0.61 -12.20
N GLU A 445 -1.24 -0.21 -11.98
CA GLU A 445 -2.12 -0.06 -10.81
C GLU A 445 -1.43 -0.50 -9.51
N VAL A 446 -0.55 -1.52 -9.55
CA VAL A 446 0.31 -1.89 -8.41
C VAL A 446 1.25 -0.74 -8.06
N ILE A 447 1.89 -0.12 -9.06
CA ILE A 447 2.80 1.01 -8.85
C ILE A 447 2.05 2.17 -8.19
N LYS A 448 0.88 2.56 -8.71
CA LYS A 448 0.05 3.61 -8.08
C LYS A 448 -0.34 3.27 -6.64
N THR A 449 -0.66 2.00 -6.37
CA THR A 449 -1.06 1.56 -5.04
C THR A 449 0.13 1.64 -4.07
N LEU A 450 1.30 1.14 -4.48
CA LEU A 450 2.54 1.22 -3.69
C LEU A 450 2.95 2.67 -3.42
N THR A 451 2.85 3.56 -4.40
CA THR A 451 3.11 4.99 -4.21
C THR A 451 2.15 5.61 -3.21
N TYR A 452 0.85 5.35 -3.34
CA TYR A 452 -0.15 5.85 -2.40
C TYR A 452 0.10 5.37 -0.97
N ILE A 453 0.33 4.06 -0.76
CA ILE A 453 0.58 3.56 0.60
C ILE A 453 1.94 4.02 1.13
N GLY A 454 2.94 4.22 0.28
CA GLY A 454 4.25 4.78 0.63
C GLY A 454 4.12 6.22 1.12
N GLU A 455 3.41 7.05 0.36
CA GLU A 455 3.11 8.43 0.75
C GLU A 455 2.38 8.51 2.10
N ARG A 456 1.39 7.63 2.32
CA ARG A 456 0.64 7.58 3.59
C ARG A 456 1.44 6.99 4.74
N ALA A 457 2.32 6.04 4.48
CA ALA A 457 3.25 5.50 5.47
C ALA A 457 4.23 6.58 5.94
N ILE A 458 4.71 7.44 5.03
CA ILE A 458 5.54 8.60 5.38
C ILE A 458 4.75 9.59 6.24
N ASP A 459 3.54 9.97 5.79
CA ASP A 459 2.67 10.92 6.53
C ASP A 459 2.38 10.43 7.97
N ASN A 460 2.33 9.11 8.17
CA ASN A 460 2.08 8.47 9.45
C ASN A 460 3.35 7.97 10.16
N ASN A 461 4.56 8.28 9.69
CA ASN A 461 5.83 7.85 10.32
C ASN A 461 5.98 6.32 10.53
N LEU A 462 5.46 5.49 9.60
CA LEU A 462 5.60 4.02 9.62
C LEU A 462 6.94 3.58 9.02
N ILE A 463 8.02 3.72 9.76
CA ILE A 463 9.41 3.63 9.30
C ILE A 463 9.77 2.28 8.64
N HIS A 464 9.38 1.15 9.24
CA HIS A 464 9.60 -0.18 8.67
C HIS A 464 8.75 -0.38 7.41
N SER A 465 7.50 0.08 7.44
CA SER A 465 6.61 0.02 6.28
C SER A 465 7.20 0.78 5.09
N VAL A 466 7.74 1.98 5.30
CA VAL A 466 8.43 2.76 4.25
C VAL A 466 9.59 1.93 3.67
N SER A 467 10.45 1.37 4.51
CA SER A 467 11.59 0.56 4.06
C SER A 467 11.16 -0.66 3.22
N HIS A 468 10.12 -1.38 3.66
CA HIS A 468 9.58 -2.53 2.91
C HIS A 468 8.93 -2.10 1.59
N ILE A 469 8.24 -0.96 1.53
CA ILE A 469 7.66 -0.40 0.29
C ILE A 469 8.76 -0.04 -0.70
N LEU A 470 9.82 0.66 -0.27
CA LEU A 470 10.95 1.03 -1.11
C LEU A 470 11.65 -0.20 -1.67
N LYS A 471 11.87 -1.22 -0.83
CA LYS A 471 12.48 -2.50 -1.25
C LYS A 471 11.61 -3.24 -2.25
N ASN A 472 10.29 -3.29 -2.07
CA ASN A 472 9.38 -3.94 -3.02
C ASN A 472 9.32 -3.18 -4.35
N LEU A 473 9.32 -1.84 -4.35
CA LEU A 473 9.44 -1.03 -5.57
C LEU A 473 10.75 -1.33 -6.32
N TRP A 474 11.87 -1.46 -5.60
CA TRP A 474 13.15 -1.86 -6.19
C TRP A 474 13.10 -3.24 -6.83
N ILE A 475 12.53 -4.24 -6.13
CA ILE A 475 12.41 -5.61 -6.67
C ILE A 475 11.57 -5.61 -7.95
N ILE A 476 10.41 -4.93 -7.95
CA ILE A 476 9.55 -4.83 -9.13
C ILE A 476 10.31 -4.12 -10.26
N GLY A 477 10.99 -3.01 -9.98
CA GLY A 477 11.75 -2.26 -10.98
C GLY A 477 12.89 -3.06 -11.59
N LYS A 478 13.60 -3.86 -10.79
CA LYS A 478 14.64 -4.75 -11.29
C LYS A 478 14.06 -5.87 -12.14
N GLU A 479 12.98 -6.52 -11.72
CA GLU A 479 12.33 -7.56 -12.52
C GLU A 479 11.71 -7.00 -13.81
N SER A 480 11.21 -5.76 -13.81
CA SER A 480 10.62 -5.15 -15.01
C SER A 480 11.66 -4.90 -16.10
N THR A 481 12.90 -4.55 -15.74
CA THR A 481 13.98 -4.36 -16.74
C THR A 481 14.28 -5.62 -17.56
N LYS A 482 14.10 -6.81 -17.00
CA LYS A 482 14.41 -8.09 -17.67
C LYS A 482 13.45 -8.45 -18.80
N ARG A 483 12.27 -7.83 -18.87
CA ARG A 483 11.28 -8.07 -19.93
C ARG A 483 11.50 -7.23 -21.19
N GLY A 484 12.44 -6.28 -21.16
CA GLY A 484 12.77 -5.47 -22.32
C GLY A 484 11.81 -4.28 -22.54
N THR A 485 11.78 -3.77 -23.77
CA THR A 485 11.17 -2.48 -24.14
C THR A 485 9.66 -2.42 -23.92
N GLU A 486 8.98 -3.56 -23.84
CA GLU A 486 7.52 -3.61 -23.72
C GLU A 486 7.01 -3.00 -22.39
N ILE A 487 7.75 -3.15 -21.29
CA ILE A 487 7.39 -2.61 -19.97
C ILE A 487 8.39 -1.58 -19.45
N GLU A 488 9.18 -1.02 -20.37
CA GLU A 488 10.13 0.05 -20.05
C GLU A 488 9.43 1.28 -19.48
N TYR A 489 8.23 1.63 -19.99
CA TYR A 489 7.41 2.71 -19.45
C TYR A 489 7.07 2.49 -17.96
N SER A 490 6.64 1.29 -17.56
CA SER A 490 6.34 1.00 -16.16
C SER A 490 7.61 1.03 -15.29
N THR A 491 8.77 0.65 -15.85
CA THR A 491 10.08 0.80 -15.18
C THR A 491 10.39 2.28 -14.91
N VAL A 492 10.17 3.15 -15.90
CA VAL A 492 10.30 4.62 -15.74
C VAL A 492 9.36 5.13 -14.65
N GLN A 493 8.12 4.64 -14.59
CA GLN A 493 7.18 5.03 -13.52
C GLN A 493 7.66 4.60 -12.13
N ILE A 494 8.24 3.41 -11.98
CA ILE A 494 8.80 2.94 -10.70
C ILE A 494 9.92 3.87 -10.23
N VAL A 495 10.83 4.25 -11.13
CA VAL A 495 11.93 5.17 -10.81
C VAL A 495 11.41 6.54 -10.38
N LYS A 496 10.40 7.08 -11.09
CA LYS A 496 9.72 8.33 -10.68
C LYS A 496 9.03 8.21 -9.32
N CYS A 497 8.45 7.06 -9.02
CA CYS A 497 7.83 6.83 -7.71
C CYS A 497 8.87 6.83 -6.58
N LEU A 498 10.02 6.18 -6.80
CA LEU A 498 11.14 6.21 -5.84
C LEU A 498 11.67 7.65 -5.64
N GLU A 499 11.82 8.42 -6.71
CA GLU A 499 12.18 9.85 -6.66
C GLU A 499 11.17 10.67 -5.82
N ASN A 500 9.87 10.52 -6.11
CA ASN A 500 8.81 11.23 -5.38
C ASN A 500 8.78 10.87 -3.89
N LEU A 501 8.98 9.59 -3.56
CA LEU A 501 9.05 9.15 -2.16
C LEU A 501 10.30 9.73 -1.46
N ALA A 502 11.46 9.80 -2.13
CA ALA A 502 12.64 10.45 -1.57
C ALA A 502 12.39 11.94 -1.25
N PHE A 503 11.77 12.68 -2.18
CA PHE A 503 11.40 14.08 -1.96
C PHE A 503 10.43 14.23 -0.79
N LYS A 504 9.41 13.37 -0.72
CA LYS A 504 8.42 13.41 0.36
C LYS A 504 9.02 13.06 1.72
N ILE A 505 9.93 12.09 1.79
CA ILE A 505 10.68 11.75 3.02
C ILE A 505 11.48 12.97 3.50
N ASP A 506 12.19 13.65 2.60
CA ASP A 506 12.97 14.86 2.93
C ASP A 506 12.08 16.01 3.43
N CYS A 507 11.02 16.36 2.70
CA CYS A 507 10.08 17.41 3.10
C CYS A 507 9.40 17.10 4.45
N HIS A 508 8.83 15.90 4.59
CA HIS A 508 8.15 15.50 5.83
C HIS A 508 9.11 15.51 7.02
N SER A 509 10.38 15.11 6.83
CA SER A 509 11.38 15.14 7.91
C SER A 509 11.71 16.56 8.40
N LYS A 510 11.56 17.58 7.54
CA LYS A 510 11.80 19.00 7.86
C LYS A 510 10.59 19.69 8.48
N GLU A 511 9.38 19.21 8.19
CA GLU A 511 8.10 19.80 8.62
C GLU A 511 7.58 19.24 9.95
N LEU A 512 8.22 18.22 10.53
CA LEU A 512 7.83 17.61 11.80
C LEU A 512 7.92 18.62 12.97
N SER A 513 6.79 18.90 13.62
CA SER A 513 6.74 19.71 14.85
C SER A 513 7.39 19.00 16.04
N ASP A 514 7.92 19.76 17.01
CA ASP A 514 8.61 19.24 18.21
C ASP A 514 7.78 18.19 18.97
N GLU A 515 6.46 18.38 19.05
CA GLU A 515 5.53 17.46 19.72
C GLU A 515 5.34 16.14 18.95
N THR A 516 5.28 16.20 17.62
CA THR A 516 5.19 15.01 16.75
C THR A 516 6.51 14.25 16.73
N GLN A 517 7.65 14.95 16.77
CA GLN A 517 8.98 14.34 16.88
C GLN A 517 9.13 13.53 18.16
N TYR A 518 8.68 14.06 19.30
CA TYR A 518 8.73 13.35 20.58
C TYR A 518 7.94 12.03 20.55
N GLN A 519 6.75 12.06 19.95
CA GLN A 519 5.87 10.89 19.82
C GLN A 519 6.44 9.81 18.90
N VAL A 520 7.07 10.20 17.78
CA VAL A 520 7.75 9.25 16.87
C VAL A 520 8.97 8.63 17.56
N VAL A 521 9.69 9.41 18.36
CA VAL A 521 10.82 8.92 19.16
C VAL A 521 10.35 7.90 20.20
N GLU A 522 9.25 8.16 20.90
CA GLU A 522 8.67 7.23 21.88
C GLU A 522 8.27 5.90 21.23
N TYR A 523 7.62 5.96 20.06
CA TYR A 523 7.27 4.76 19.29
C TYR A 523 8.51 3.97 18.85
N TYR A 524 9.54 4.67 18.36
CA TYR A 524 10.79 4.04 17.93
C TYR A 524 11.52 3.36 19.10
N ASP A 525 11.51 3.97 20.28
CA ASP A 525 12.07 3.37 21.49
C ASP A 525 11.27 2.15 21.96
N HIS A 526 9.94 2.15 21.79
CA HIS A 526 9.10 0.98 22.03
C HIS A 526 9.46 -0.19 21.11
N ILE A 527 9.52 0.02 19.78
CA ILE A 527 9.94 -1.02 18.83
C ILE A 527 11.30 -1.57 19.26
N LYS A 528 12.27 -0.70 19.52
CA LYS A 528 13.62 -1.11 19.91
C LYS A 528 13.64 -1.95 21.20
N SER A 529 12.76 -1.64 22.15
CA SER A 529 12.67 -2.39 23.40
C SER A 529 12.11 -3.80 23.22
N ASN A 530 11.19 -3.97 22.26
CA ASN A 530 10.48 -5.23 22.01
C ASN A 530 11.12 -6.11 20.93
N TYR A 531 11.86 -5.50 20.00
CA TYR A 531 12.50 -6.17 18.89
C TYR A 531 14.01 -5.92 18.96
N LYS A 532 14.84 -6.97 18.86
CA LYS A 532 16.30 -6.89 19.07
C LYS A 532 17.02 -6.13 17.96
N TYR A 533 16.85 -4.81 17.94
CA TYR A 533 17.48 -3.92 16.99
C TYR A 533 18.78 -3.37 17.60
N ALA A 534 19.93 -3.74 17.03
CA ALA A 534 21.22 -3.24 17.47
C ALA A 534 21.77 -2.18 16.50
N PRO A 535 21.80 -0.88 16.87
CA PRO A 535 22.87 -0.01 16.37
C PRO A 535 23.41 1.05 17.36
N ARG A 536 24.53 1.66 16.94
CA ARG A 536 25.64 2.28 17.69
C ARG A 536 25.42 3.66 18.37
N ALA A 537 24.24 4.28 18.32
CA ALA A 537 24.03 5.68 18.77
C ALA A 537 23.20 5.79 20.07
N LYS A 538 23.54 6.76 20.94
CA LYS A 538 22.93 6.95 22.28
C LYS A 538 21.58 7.69 22.29
N ASN A 539 21.33 8.64 21.37
CA ASN A 539 20.12 9.48 21.35
C ASN A 539 19.08 8.99 20.31
N SER A 540 17.78 9.05 20.60
CA SER A 540 16.71 8.50 19.75
C SER A 540 16.22 9.47 18.66
N LEU A 541 16.34 10.78 18.85
CA LEU A 541 16.06 11.77 17.81
C LEU A 541 17.12 11.73 16.69
N GLU A 542 18.41 11.62 17.05
CA GLU A 542 19.49 11.43 16.08
C GLU A 542 19.32 10.14 15.26
N LYS A 543 18.72 9.08 15.85
CA LYS A 543 18.44 7.83 15.15
C LYS A 543 17.34 7.99 14.11
N LEU A 544 16.28 8.75 14.42
CA LEU A 544 15.21 9.02 13.47
C LEU A 544 15.75 9.77 12.25
N HIS A 545 16.53 10.83 12.45
CA HIS A 545 17.19 11.55 11.37
C HIS A 545 18.18 10.68 10.58
N GLN A 546 18.93 9.79 11.26
CA GLN A 546 19.78 8.81 10.59
C GLN A 546 18.96 7.83 9.74
N LYS A 547 17.78 7.41 10.20
CA LYS A 547 16.94 6.47 9.47
C LYS A 547 16.32 7.11 8.21
N VAL A 548 15.82 8.34 8.32
CA VAL A 548 15.38 9.15 7.17
C VAL A 548 16.50 9.25 6.13
N LEU A 549 17.72 9.57 6.57
CA LEU A 549 18.89 9.64 5.70
C LEU A 549 19.22 8.27 5.06
N ILE A 550 19.14 7.18 5.82
CA ILE A 550 19.36 5.81 5.31
C ILE A 550 18.31 5.47 4.23
N ASP A 551 17.03 5.80 4.43
CA ASP A 551 15.99 5.48 3.45
C ASP A 551 16.22 6.22 2.12
N ILE A 552 16.64 7.50 2.16
CA ILE A 552 17.00 8.26 0.94
C ILE A 552 18.27 7.68 0.27
N ILE A 553 19.25 7.24 1.07
CA ILE A 553 20.45 6.55 0.56
C ILE A 553 20.08 5.23 -0.12
N ASP A 554 19.22 4.43 0.50
CA ASP A 554 18.73 3.16 -0.05
C ASP A 554 17.99 3.41 -1.38
N ILE A 555 17.18 4.47 -1.47
CA ILE A 555 16.54 4.87 -2.74
C ILE A 555 17.59 5.15 -3.81
N SER A 556 18.65 5.89 -3.51
CA SER A 556 19.72 6.17 -4.48
C SER A 556 20.38 4.88 -4.99
N ALA A 557 20.63 3.92 -4.09
CA ALA A 557 21.20 2.62 -4.44
C ALA A 557 20.23 1.77 -5.26
N TYR A 558 18.93 1.81 -4.94
CA TYR A 558 17.90 1.11 -5.69
C TYR A 558 17.74 1.65 -7.12
N ILE A 559 17.72 2.98 -7.29
CA ILE A 559 17.63 3.61 -8.62
C ILE A 559 18.87 3.29 -9.45
N ALA A 560 20.06 3.35 -8.86
CA ALA A 560 21.29 2.96 -9.52
C ALA A 560 21.25 1.50 -9.98
N SER A 561 20.83 0.59 -9.09
CA SER A 561 20.68 -0.83 -9.40
C SER A 561 19.69 -1.09 -10.54
N ILE A 562 18.55 -0.38 -10.58
CA ILE A 562 17.60 -0.47 -11.70
C ILE A 562 18.25 0.05 -12.99
N GLY A 563 18.97 1.17 -12.94
CA GLY A 563 19.64 1.76 -14.10
C GLY A 563 20.69 0.82 -14.70
N GLU A 564 21.52 0.19 -13.87
CA GLU A 564 22.50 -0.80 -14.31
C GLU A 564 21.83 -2.01 -14.99
N ASN A 565 20.79 -2.57 -14.38
CA ASN A 565 20.05 -3.69 -14.97
C ASN A 565 19.34 -3.29 -16.27
N ALA A 566 18.83 -2.05 -16.37
CA ALA A 566 18.18 -1.55 -17.57
C ALA A 566 19.16 -1.48 -18.76
N VAL A 567 20.38 -1.00 -18.53
CA VAL A 567 21.46 -0.99 -19.54
C VAL A 567 21.88 -2.43 -19.91
N GLU A 568 21.97 -3.33 -18.94
CA GLU A 568 22.22 -4.77 -19.20
C GLU A 568 21.14 -5.40 -20.10
N ASN A 569 19.91 -4.89 -20.07
CA ASN A 569 18.81 -5.35 -20.91
C ASN A 569 18.55 -4.48 -22.16
N ASN A 570 19.49 -3.59 -22.53
CA ASN A 570 19.45 -2.74 -23.73
C ASN A 570 18.29 -1.72 -23.76
N LEU A 571 17.88 -1.21 -22.60
CA LEU A 571 16.86 -0.16 -22.44
C LEU A 571 17.50 1.24 -22.53
N LEU A 572 16.70 2.25 -22.90
CA LEU A 572 17.16 3.63 -23.11
C LEU A 572 16.45 4.63 -22.20
N ASP A 573 15.12 4.58 -22.10
CA ASP A 573 14.32 5.55 -21.35
C ASP A 573 14.42 5.30 -19.84
N ALA A 574 14.45 4.04 -19.42
CA ALA A 574 14.59 3.69 -18.00
C ALA A 574 15.91 4.17 -17.39
N PRO A 575 17.10 3.90 -17.98
CA PRO A 575 18.35 4.42 -17.44
C PRO A 575 18.45 5.95 -17.55
N LYS A 576 17.90 6.60 -18.58
CA LYS A 576 17.81 8.08 -18.64
C LYS A 576 17.05 8.64 -17.45
N GLN A 577 15.89 8.06 -17.12
CA GLN A 577 15.14 8.45 -15.94
C GLN A 577 15.93 8.18 -14.65
N CYS A 578 16.63 7.04 -14.54
CA CYS A 578 17.49 6.76 -13.37
C CYS A 578 18.55 7.84 -13.17
N LEU A 579 19.24 8.28 -14.23
CA LEU A 579 20.26 9.33 -14.15
C LEU A 579 19.68 10.65 -13.66
N LYS A 580 18.53 11.05 -14.22
CA LYS A 580 17.80 12.24 -13.77
C LYS A 580 17.40 12.15 -12.29
N SER A 581 16.86 11.00 -11.86
CA SER A 581 16.44 10.81 -10.48
C SER A 581 17.62 10.77 -9.50
N LEU A 582 18.77 10.21 -9.89
CA LEU A 582 20.00 10.23 -9.09
C LEU A 582 20.52 11.66 -8.90
N GLU A 583 20.46 12.49 -9.93
CA GLU A 583 20.79 13.92 -9.82
C GLU A 583 19.87 14.64 -8.82
N ILE A 584 18.57 14.37 -8.87
CA ILE A 584 17.58 14.96 -7.95
C ILE A 584 17.84 14.51 -6.51
N ILE A 585 18.15 13.22 -6.29
CA ILE A 585 18.46 12.70 -4.96
C ILE A 585 19.77 13.29 -4.42
N ASP A 586 20.78 13.50 -5.27
CA ASP A 586 22.01 14.17 -4.86
C ASP A 586 21.74 15.61 -4.34
N ARG A 587 20.86 16.35 -5.02
CA ARG A 587 20.41 17.68 -4.60
C ARG A 587 19.64 17.68 -3.28
N ILE A 588 18.98 16.57 -2.94
CA ILE A 588 18.30 16.36 -1.65
C ILE A 588 19.34 16.08 -0.56
N LEU A 589 20.24 15.12 -0.79
CA LEU A 589 21.21 14.66 0.20
C LEU A 589 22.28 15.71 0.54
N ARG A 590 22.72 16.50 -0.45
CA ARG A 590 23.77 17.54 -0.34
C ARG A 590 24.98 17.10 0.51
N SER A 591 25.38 15.84 0.37
CA SER A 591 26.38 15.20 1.24
C SER A 591 27.51 14.66 0.41
N GLY A 592 28.71 15.24 0.56
CA GLY A 592 29.85 14.86 -0.27
C GLY A 592 30.22 13.36 -0.24
N THR A 593 29.94 12.66 0.87
CA THR A 593 30.13 11.20 0.93
C THR A 593 29.12 10.46 0.05
N GLN A 594 27.84 10.86 0.07
CA GLN A 594 26.80 10.20 -0.70
C GLN A 594 26.90 10.52 -2.18
N SER A 595 27.24 11.76 -2.50
CA SER A 595 27.50 12.18 -3.89
C SER A 595 28.61 11.38 -4.53
N ARG A 596 29.66 11.03 -3.78
CA ARG A 596 30.72 10.12 -4.23
C ARG A 596 30.15 8.77 -4.66
N ILE A 597 29.28 8.18 -3.84
CA ILE A 597 28.65 6.88 -4.10
C ILE A 597 27.72 6.99 -5.31
N ILE A 598 26.93 8.05 -5.42
CA ILE A 598 26.08 8.33 -6.58
C ILE A 598 26.92 8.45 -7.86
N CYS A 599 28.05 9.16 -7.81
CA CYS A 599 28.95 9.29 -8.96
C CYS A 599 29.56 7.94 -9.37
N GLN A 600 29.97 7.10 -8.42
CA GLN A 600 30.46 5.75 -8.70
C GLN A 600 29.36 4.87 -9.33
N ASN A 601 28.12 4.99 -8.86
CA ASN A 601 26.99 4.29 -9.45
C ASN A 601 26.72 4.75 -10.90
N ILE A 602 26.79 6.06 -11.16
CA ILE A 602 26.64 6.61 -12.51
C ILE A 602 27.80 6.16 -13.42
N GLU A 603 29.03 6.12 -12.90
CA GLU A 603 30.22 5.57 -13.57
C GLU A 603 29.99 4.12 -13.99
N ASN A 604 29.48 3.27 -13.09
CA ASN A 604 29.19 1.86 -13.38
C ASN A 604 28.13 1.71 -14.48
N ILE A 605 27.06 2.51 -14.45
CA ILE A 605 26.04 2.56 -15.51
C ILE A 605 26.71 2.93 -16.84
N GLY A 606 27.60 3.92 -16.84
CA GLY A 606 28.35 4.37 -18.01
C GLY A 606 29.25 3.31 -18.61
N GLN A 607 30.06 2.63 -17.79
CA GLN A 607 30.93 1.56 -18.26
C GLN A 607 30.13 0.42 -18.91
N LYS A 608 28.96 0.08 -18.35
CA LYS A 608 28.06 -0.92 -18.96
C LYS A 608 27.44 -0.44 -20.27
N ALA A 609 27.09 0.85 -20.36
CA ALA A 609 26.45 1.42 -21.54
C ALA A 609 27.38 1.50 -22.75
N ILE A 610 28.67 1.80 -22.53
CA ILE A 610 29.70 1.92 -23.57
C ILE A 610 29.94 0.58 -24.29
N ASN A 611 29.80 -0.54 -23.58
CA ASN A 611 30.07 -1.87 -24.13
C ASN A 611 29.03 -2.35 -25.15
N LYS A 612 27.99 -1.57 -25.45
CA LYS A 612 26.92 -1.97 -26.38
C LYS A 612 26.45 -0.82 -27.25
N GLU A 613 26.41 -1.05 -28.55
CA GLU A 613 25.97 -0.08 -29.56
C GLU A 613 24.58 0.52 -29.27
N LYS A 614 23.63 -0.32 -28.87
CA LYS A 614 22.25 0.10 -28.59
C LYS A 614 22.13 1.08 -27.43
N THR A 615 23.03 1.01 -26.44
CA THR A 615 23.00 1.84 -25.24
C THR A 615 24.05 2.95 -25.26
N PHE A 616 24.96 2.96 -26.24
CA PHE A 616 25.98 4.00 -26.38
C PHE A 616 25.41 5.44 -26.38
N PRO A 617 24.24 5.74 -26.97
CA PRO A 617 23.66 7.08 -26.90
C PRO A 617 23.39 7.59 -25.46
N LEU A 618 23.26 6.71 -24.47
CA LEU A 618 23.12 7.10 -23.05
C LEU A 618 24.36 7.77 -22.48
N VAL A 619 25.53 7.56 -23.07
CA VAL A 619 26.81 8.07 -22.52
C VAL A 619 26.80 9.60 -22.47
N GLU A 620 26.15 10.27 -23.42
CA GLU A 620 25.96 11.72 -23.37
C GLU A 620 25.16 12.14 -22.13
N ASP A 621 24.04 11.46 -21.83
CA ASP A 621 23.21 11.75 -20.67
C ASP A 621 23.98 11.51 -19.36
N ILE A 622 24.82 10.47 -19.33
CA ILE A 622 25.68 10.13 -18.18
C ILE A 622 26.69 11.25 -17.91
N ILE A 623 27.34 11.76 -18.95
CA ILE A 623 28.29 12.88 -18.83
C ILE A 623 27.56 14.15 -18.36
N LYS A 624 26.37 14.43 -18.91
CA LYS A 624 25.55 15.58 -18.48
C LYS A 624 25.17 15.49 -17.01
N THR A 625 24.75 14.32 -16.54
CA THR A 625 24.40 14.11 -15.14
C THR A 625 25.62 14.28 -14.22
N LEU A 626 26.76 13.66 -14.54
CA LEU A 626 28.01 13.85 -13.78
C LEU A 626 28.45 15.32 -13.77
N TYR A 627 28.31 16.01 -14.91
CA TYR A 627 28.62 17.44 -15.03
C TYR A 627 27.72 18.30 -14.13
N SER A 628 26.41 18.03 -14.14
CA SER A 628 25.43 18.74 -13.31
C SER A 628 25.72 18.56 -11.81
N ILE A 629 25.92 17.31 -11.37
CA ILE A 629 26.33 17.00 -9.98
C ILE A 629 27.64 17.71 -9.64
N GLY A 630 28.61 17.71 -10.56
CA GLY A 630 29.90 18.40 -10.37
C GLY A 630 29.76 19.89 -10.14
N ILE A 631 29.01 20.57 -11.01
CA ILE A 631 28.76 22.00 -10.90
C ILE A 631 28.05 22.34 -9.58
N LEU A 632 27.03 21.57 -9.20
CA LEU A 632 26.31 21.75 -7.94
C LEU A 632 27.26 21.68 -6.75
N HIS A 633 28.17 20.70 -6.74
CA HIS A 633 29.18 20.64 -5.70
C HIS A 633 29.97 21.94 -5.63
N PHE A 634 30.37 22.55 -6.76
CA PHE A 634 31.18 23.80 -6.77
C PHE A 634 30.47 25.03 -6.17
N GLY A 635 29.24 24.86 -5.70
CA GLY A 635 28.44 25.91 -5.07
C GLY A 635 27.57 26.64 -6.06
N TYR A 636 27.26 26.02 -7.20
CA TYR A 636 26.42 26.61 -8.23
C TYR A 636 25.03 26.93 -7.69
N LEU A 637 24.57 28.14 -8.00
CA LEU A 637 23.27 28.65 -7.60
C LEU A 637 22.30 28.65 -8.79
N PHE A 638 22.61 29.42 -9.84
CA PHE A 638 21.74 29.61 -11.00
C PHE A 638 22.49 30.27 -12.18
N GLU A 639 21.83 30.30 -13.34
CA GLU A 639 22.26 30.97 -14.56
C GLU A 639 21.76 32.42 -14.58
N TRP A 640 22.68 33.39 -14.75
CA TRP A 640 22.40 34.82 -14.58
C TRP A 640 21.33 35.34 -15.55
N ASP A 641 21.32 34.86 -16.78
CA ASP A 641 20.45 35.41 -17.83
C ASP A 641 19.07 34.74 -17.90
N ILE A 642 18.89 33.63 -17.19
CA ILE A 642 17.69 32.76 -17.29
C ILE A 642 16.81 32.85 -16.03
N ASP A 643 17.41 32.89 -14.83
CA ASP A 643 16.68 32.69 -13.57
C ASP A 643 16.30 33.99 -12.82
N LYS A 644 15.72 34.97 -13.53
CA LYS A 644 15.47 36.33 -12.98
C LYS A 644 14.74 36.38 -11.63
N SER A 645 13.75 35.51 -11.39
CA SER A 645 13.00 35.51 -10.12
C SER A 645 13.84 35.01 -8.94
N LYS A 646 14.61 33.93 -9.14
CA LYS A 646 15.51 33.38 -8.11
C LYS A 646 16.67 34.30 -7.82
N ILE A 647 17.18 34.98 -8.86
CA ILE A 647 18.18 36.03 -8.74
C ILE A 647 17.69 37.12 -7.78
N ILE A 648 16.47 37.64 -8.00
CA ILE A 648 15.90 38.69 -7.17
C ILE A 648 15.70 38.22 -5.72
N GLU A 649 15.16 37.02 -5.52
CA GLU A 649 14.95 36.44 -4.19
C GLU A 649 16.28 36.27 -3.42
N PHE A 650 17.28 35.65 -4.06
CA PHE A 650 18.62 35.46 -3.50
C PHE A 650 19.31 36.79 -3.17
N LEU A 651 19.27 37.77 -4.10
CA LEU A 651 19.88 39.08 -3.89
C LEU A 651 19.22 39.83 -2.72
N ASN A 652 17.90 39.68 -2.55
CA ASN A 652 17.20 40.25 -1.40
C ASN A 652 17.62 39.58 -0.08
N GLU A 653 17.81 38.26 -0.06
CA GLU A 653 18.30 37.53 1.12
C GLU A 653 19.74 37.92 1.50
N GLU A 654 20.68 37.95 0.54
CA GLU A 654 22.07 38.37 0.80
C GLU A 654 22.16 39.83 1.24
N TYR A 655 21.33 40.71 0.65
CA TYR A 655 21.25 42.10 1.08
C TYR A 655 20.78 42.23 2.53
N ASN A 656 19.73 41.50 2.90
CA ASN A 656 19.21 41.51 4.26
C ASN A 656 20.23 40.94 5.27
N ALA A 657 21.08 40.01 4.85
CA ALA A 657 22.16 39.46 5.68
C ALA A 657 23.33 40.45 5.86
N HIS A 658 23.59 41.35 4.90
CA HIS A 658 24.66 42.36 4.95
C HIS A 658 24.26 43.67 5.67
N LEU A 659 23.00 43.84 6.06
CA LEU A 659 22.52 45.03 6.80
C LEU A 659 23.04 45.12 8.26
N ASP A 660 23.70 44.08 8.77
CA ASP A 660 24.28 44.04 10.12
C ASP A 660 25.74 44.56 10.20
N GLU A 661 26.37 44.93 9.07
CA GLU A 661 27.73 45.49 9.04
C GLU A 661 27.70 46.96 8.51
N GLU A 662 27.98 47.92 9.40
CA GLU A 662 27.97 49.36 9.10
C GLU A 662 29.02 49.84 8.08
N ASP A 663 28.64 50.92 7.40
CA ASP A 663 29.41 51.88 6.58
C ASP A 663 30.00 51.42 5.23
N SER A 664 29.33 51.83 4.13
CA SER A 664 29.98 51.94 2.82
C SER A 664 29.46 53.11 1.97
N GLN A 665 30.38 54.00 1.57
CA GLN A 665 30.18 55.14 0.66
C GLN A 665 30.24 54.73 -0.82
N ILE A 666 29.54 55.47 -1.68
CA ILE A 666 29.35 55.20 -3.12
C ILE A 666 30.44 55.89 -3.96
N TYR A 667 31.12 55.15 -4.84
CA TYR A 667 31.85 55.69 -5.99
C TYR A 667 31.55 54.86 -7.25
N PHE A 668 31.30 55.55 -8.36
CA PHE A 668 31.06 54.96 -9.69
C PHE A 668 32.37 54.75 -10.45
N THR A 669 32.61 53.53 -10.94
CA THR A 669 33.50 53.29 -12.09
C THR A 669 32.85 52.30 -13.05
N SER A 670 33.00 52.61 -14.34
CA SER A 670 32.37 51.96 -15.48
C SER A 670 32.94 50.57 -15.78
N TRP A 671 32.06 49.56 -15.86
CA TRP A 671 32.05 48.35 -16.71
C TRP A 671 30.59 47.86 -16.76
N TRP A 672 30.22 46.88 -17.60
CA TRP A 672 28.82 46.50 -17.85
C TRP A 672 28.04 46.20 -16.57
N THR A 673 27.33 47.20 -16.02
CA THR A 673 26.55 47.08 -14.80
C THR A 673 25.10 46.77 -15.16
N ILE A 674 24.62 45.59 -14.77
CA ILE A 674 23.19 45.27 -14.82
C ILE A 674 22.59 45.68 -13.49
N THR A 675 21.92 46.82 -13.45
CA THR A 675 21.16 47.29 -12.28
C THR A 675 19.77 46.67 -12.26
N VAL A 676 19.43 45.98 -11.17
CA VAL A 676 18.07 45.52 -10.88
C VAL A 676 17.43 46.52 -9.93
N GLU A 677 16.60 47.43 -10.45
CA GLU A 677 15.85 48.39 -9.64
C GLU A 677 14.56 47.75 -9.10
N ASP A 678 14.45 47.60 -7.78
CA ASP A 678 13.16 47.29 -7.14
C ASP A 678 12.30 48.56 -7.13
N LYS A 679 11.11 48.50 -7.73
CA LYS A 679 10.17 49.63 -7.82
C LYS A 679 9.71 50.16 -6.46
N ASN A 680 9.94 49.42 -5.37
CA ASN A 680 9.49 49.75 -4.03
C ASN A 680 10.59 50.29 -3.09
N ASN A 681 11.87 50.26 -3.48
CA ASN A 681 12.97 50.65 -2.59
C ASN A 681 14.06 51.44 -3.34
N SER A 682 14.00 52.77 -3.29
CA SER A 682 14.85 53.68 -4.08
C SER A 682 16.33 53.74 -3.67
N ASN A 683 16.77 52.93 -2.70
CA ASN A 683 18.13 52.94 -2.14
C ASN A 683 18.92 51.63 -2.38
N LEU A 684 18.36 50.63 -3.08
CA LEU A 684 19.08 49.40 -3.40
C LEU A 684 19.64 49.42 -4.81
N SER A 685 20.96 49.23 -4.95
CA SER A 685 21.60 48.99 -6.24
C SER A 685 22.52 47.77 -6.15
N PHE A 686 22.20 46.74 -6.94
CA PHE A 686 23.09 45.60 -7.19
C PHE A 686 23.79 45.83 -8.53
N SER A 687 25.08 45.54 -8.59
CA SER A 687 25.82 45.52 -9.85
C SER A 687 26.66 44.26 -9.95
N LEU A 688 26.61 43.62 -11.12
CA LEU A 688 27.56 42.59 -11.49
C LEU A 688 28.62 43.24 -12.37
N GLU A 689 29.87 43.16 -11.95
CA GLU A 689 30.99 43.62 -12.77
C GLU A 689 31.42 42.46 -13.68
N ILE A 690 31.03 42.55 -14.96
CA ILE A 690 31.45 41.61 -16.01
C ILE A 690 32.59 42.25 -16.78
N THR A 691 33.77 41.63 -16.72
CA THR A 691 34.89 41.99 -17.59
C THR A 691 34.78 41.24 -18.91
N ASP A 692 35.00 41.95 -20.03
CA ASP A 692 34.75 41.46 -21.40
C ASP A 692 35.78 40.43 -21.89
N ARG A 693 36.49 39.78 -20.97
CA ARG A 693 37.52 38.77 -21.25
C ARG A 693 37.31 37.59 -20.30
N ASN A 694 37.54 36.38 -20.79
CA ASN A 694 37.55 35.11 -20.03
C ASN A 694 38.60 35.05 -18.90
N ASP A 695 39.12 36.19 -18.43
CA ASP A 695 40.42 36.34 -17.81
C ASP A 695 40.45 37.05 -16.45
N GLU A 696 39.33 37.59 -15.92
CA GLU A 696 39.35 38.29 -14.61
C GLU A 696 38.20 37.92 -13.65
N ASP A 697 38.46 38.09 -12.34
CA ASP A 697 37.64 37.72 -11.18
C ASP A 697 36.28 38.48 -11.15
N ASN A 698 35.33 38.10 -12.03
CA ASN A 698 33.94 38.58 -12.02
C ASN A 698 33.32 38.37 -10.64
N ALA A 699 32.78 39.43 -10.05
CA ALA A 699 32.25 39.41 -8.69
C ALA A 699 30.97 40.21 -8.57
N LEU A 700 30.13 39.78 -7.62
CA LEU A 700 28.94 40.51 -7.24
C LEU A 700 29.33 41.68 -6.32
N LEU A 701 28.88 42.88 -6.69
CA LEU A 701 29.00 44.07 -5.86
C LEU A 701 27.63 44.36 -5.24
N ILE A 702 27.59 44.34 -3.91
CA ILE A 702 26.43 44.76 -3.11
C ILE A 702 26.81 46.11 -2.50
N ASN A 703 26.14 47.20 -2.88
CA ASN A 703 26.50 48.57 -2.47
C ASN A 703 27.99 48.93 -2.68
N ASN A 704 28.59 48.50 -3.80
CA ASN A 704 30.03 48.65 -4.11
C ASN A 704 30.99 47.89 -3.17
N VAL A 705 30.49 47.00 -2.31
CA VAL A 705 31.32 46.06 -1.56
C VAL A 705 31.41 44.74 -2.33
N LYS A 706 32.64 44.30 -2.60
CA LYS A 706 32.91 43.04 -3.29
C LYS A 706 32.61 41.87 -2.36
N ASP A 707 31.55 41.12 -2.65
CA ASP A 707 31.30 39.86 -1.94
C ASP A 707 32.30 38.80 -2.43
N LYS A 708 33.23 38.41 -1.54
CA LYS A 708 34.28 37.44 -1.86
C LYS A 708 33.76 36.00 -1.91
N ASN A 709 32.56 35.76 -1.40
CA ASN A 709 31.95 34.43 -1.33
C ASN A 709 31.18 34.09 -2.61
N ILE A 710 30.85 35.07 -3.45
CA ILE A 710 30.07 34.88 -4.68
C ILE A 710 30.94 35.18 -5.90
N LYS A 711 30.99 34.23 -6.84
CA LYS A 711 31.74 34.35 -8.10
C LYS A 711 30.86 34.00 -9.29
N ALA A 712 31.10 34.66 -10.42
CA ALA A 712 30.42 34.34 -11.68
C ALA A 712 31.45 33.88 -12.73
N PHE A 713 31.15 32.83 -13.48
CA PHE A 713 32.04 32.27 -14.50
C PHE A 713 31.32 32.11 -15.83
N HIS A 714 31.99 32.48 -16.91
CA HIS A 714 31.61 32.05 -18.25
C HIS A 714 32.12 30.62 -18.46
N LEU A 715 31.19 29.67 -18.62
CA LEU A 715 31.54 28.26 -18.88
C LEU A 715 31.23 27.89 -20.33
N ASN A 716 31.99 26.97 -20.91
CA ASN A 716 31.68 26.45 -22.25
C ASN A 716 30.41 25.59 -22.20
N ASP A 717 29.62 25.65 -23.27
CA ASP A 717 28.54 24.69 -23.46
C ASP A 717 29.13 23.32 -23.81
N ILE A 718 28.87 22.34 -22.94
CA ILE A 718 29.29 20.95 -23.14
C ILE A 718 28.57 20.30 -24.33
N GLU A 719 27.39 20.80 -24.74
CA GLU A 719 26.65 20.29 -25.90
C GLU A 719 27.09 20.91 -27.25
N GLY A 720 27.88 21.99 -27.23
CA GLY A 720 28.33 22.68 -28.43
C GLY A 720 27.29 23.57 -29.12
N LYS A 721 26.19 23.95 -28.44
CA LYS A 721 25.23 24.95 -28.93
C LYS A 721 25.71 26.34 -28.54
N HIS A 722 25.89 27.22 -29.54
CA HIS A 722 26.21 28.62 -29.29
C HIS A 722 24.98 29.35 -28.74
N PHE A 723 24.80 29.35 -27.41
CA PHE A 723 23.91 30.28 -26.73
C PHE A 723 24.67 31.53 -26.29
N ALA A 724 24.00 32.68 -26.39
CA ALA A 724 24.58 34.01 -26.21
C ALA A 724 24.89 34.39 -24.75
N SER A 725 24.76 33.49 -23.78
CA SER A 725 25.04 33.80 -22.38
C SER A 725 25.23 32.56 -21.49
N ASN A 726 26.48 32.15 -21.23
CA ASN A 726 26.82 31.02 -20.34
C ASN A 726 27.36 31.49 -18.97
N LEU A 727 26.82 32.57 -18.42
CA LEU A 727 27.28 33.10 -17.14
C LEU A 727 26.61 32.36 -15.97
N LYS A 728 27.41 31.63 -15.19
CA LYS A 728 26.95 30.83 -14.05
C LYS A 728 27.46 31.41 -12.73
N ILE A 729 26.60 31.50 -11.73
CA ILE A 729 26.98 32.03 -10.41
C ILE A 729 27.19 30.90 -9.40
N PHE A 730 28.22 31.08 -8.59
CA PHE A 730 28.64 30.18 -7.54
C PHE A 730 28.77 30.93 -6.21
N LYS A 731 28.33 30.31 -5.12
CA LYS A 731 28.60 30.75 -3.75
C LYS A 731 29.46 29.73 -3.02
N ILE A 732 30.57 30.19 -2.45
CA ILE A 732 31.51 29.39 -1.67
C ILE A 732 30.82 28.95 -0.37
N GLY A 733 30.91 27.66 -0.04
CA GLY A 733 30.46 27.13 1.24
C GLY A 733 28.98 26.68 1.30
N VAL A 734 28.28 26.63 0.17
CA VAL A 734 26.85 26.19 0.11
C VAL A 734 26.65 24.72 0.50
N ILE A 735 27.66 23.85 0.33
CA ILE A 735 27.58 22.42 0.65
C ILE A 735 28.61 22.06 1.72
N GLU A 736 28.14 21.61 2.89
CA GLU A 736 28.99 21.11 3.97
C GLU A 736 29.80 19.88 3.53
N LYS A 737 31.08 19.83 3.88
CA LYS A 737 31.99 18.66 3.68
C LYS A 737 32.17 18.22 2.22
N SER A 738 31.89 19.08 1.26
CA SER A 738 32.05 18.82 -0.18
C SER A 738 33.49 18.52 -0.63
N LYS A 739 34.51 18.91 0.17
CA LYS A 739 35.95 18.81 -0.14
C LYS A 739 36.39 17.49 -0.80
N LYS A 740 35.84 16.32 -0.44
CA LYS A 740 36.23 15.04 -1.06
C LYS A 740 35.40 14.66 -2.30
N ALA A 741 34.16 15.12 -2.40
CA ALA A 741 33.24 14.78 -3.51
C ALA A 741 33.67 15.42 -4.83
N TYR A 742 34.18 16.66 -4.75
CA TYR A 742 34.74 17.39 -5.89
C TYR A 742 35.79 16.62 -6.68
N TYR A 743 36.56 15.77 -6.00
CA TYR A 743 37.63 15.00 -6.63
C TYR A 743 37.11 13.74 -7.34
N GLU A 744 35.97 13.20 -6.92
CA GLU A 744 35.47 11.95 -7.47
C GLU A 744 34.84 12.12 -8.85
N ILE A 745 34.25 13.28 -9.13
CA ILE A 745 33.56 13.55 -10.39
C ILE A 745 34.54 13.59 -11.58
N PRO A 746 35.67 14.32 -11.49
CA PRO A 746 36.77 14.22 -12.46
C PRO A 746 37.30 12.80 -12.61
N ASN A 747 37.45 12.05 -11.52
CA ASN A 747 37.93 10.67 -11.57
C ASN A 747 36.94 9.76 -12.32
N SER A 748 35.65 9.92 -12.07
CA SER A 748 34.57 9.14 -12.70
C SER A 748 34.53 9.42 -14.21
N LEU A 749 34.54 10.70 -14.61
CA LEU A 749 34.62 11.10 -16.02
C LEU A 749 35.91 10.59 -16.69
N GLY A 750 37.05 10.69 -16.00
CA GLY A 750 38.34 10.22 -16.51
C GLY A 750 38.36 8.72 -16.79
N LYS A 751 37.70 7.91 -15.96
CA LYS A 751 37.58 6.45 -16.17
C LYS A 751 36.63 6.07 -17.31
N LEU A 752 35.67 6.93 -17.68
CA LEU A 752 34.80 6.70 -18.84
C LEU A 752 35.51 7.02 -20.15
N ALA A 753 36.53 7.88 -20.13
CA ALA A 753 37.23 8.33 -21.34
C ALA A 753 37.91 7.18 -22.12
N ASP A 754 38.61 6.28 -21.44
CA ASP A 754 39.32 5.16 -22.11
C ASP A 754 38.36 4.18 -22.81
N PRO A 755 37.29 3.69 -22.15
CA PRO A 755 36.30 2.85 -22.81
C PRO A 755 35.62 3.55 -24.01
N ILE A 756 35.29 4.84 -23.90
CA ILE A 756 34.69 5.61 -25.02
C ILE A 756 35.65 5.67 -26.20
N LEU A 757 36.93 5.99 -25.97
CA LEU A 757 37.94 6.05 -27.01
C LEU A 757 38.14 4.69 -27.67
N ASN A 758 38.21 3.61 -26.90
CA ASN A 758 38.32 2.24 -27.43
C ASN A 758 37.10 1.87 -28.29
N TYR A 759 35.89 2.29 -27.90
CA TYR A 759 34.69 2.10 -28.70
C TYR A 759 34.78 2.89 -30.03
N ALA A 760 35.15 4.16 -29.95
CA ALA A 760 35.28 5.04 -31.11
C ALA A 760 36.39 4.60 -32.08
N GLN A 761 37.47 3.96 -31.59
CA GLN A 761 38.53 3.39 -32.44
C GLN A 761 38.00 2.31 -33.40
N ASN A 762 37.01 1.54 -32.98
CA ASN A 762 36.42 0.45 -33.76
C ASN A 762 35.28 0.90 -34.68
N SER A 763 34.69 2.08 -34.43
CA SER A 763 33.57 2.63 -35.23
C SER A 763 33.58 4.16 -35.25
N PRO A 764 34.57 4.79 -35.91
CA PRO A 764 34.79 6.23 -35.82
C PRO A 764 33.73 7.05 -36.55
N THR A 765 32.86 7.69 -35.77
CA THR A 765 31.91 8.73 -36.23
C THR A 765 31.89 9.92 -35.27
N PHE A 766 31.42 11.08 -35.73
CA PHE A 766 31.21 12.25 -34.88
C PHE A 766 30.33 11.93 -33.66
N GLU A 767 29.30 11.09 -33.81
CA GLU A 767 28.43 10.67 -32.71
C GLU A 767 29.16 9.81 -31.68
N THR A 768 30.07 8.92 -32.11
CA THR A 768 30.85 8.09 -31.18
C THR A 768 31.93 8.85 -30.41
N LEU A 769 32.42 9.97 -30.97
CA LEU A 769 33.46 10.80 -30.36
C LEU A 769 32.90 11.96 -29.53
N LYS A 770 31.67 12.38 -29.79
CA LYS A 770 31.01 13.46 -29.05
C LYS A 770 31.01 13.27 -27.53
N PRO A 771 30.78 12.06 -26.97
CA PRO A 771 30.95 11.85 -25.52
C PRO A 771 32.36 12.17 -25.02
N PHE A 772 33.41 11.86 -25.79
CA PHE A 772 34.78 12.18 -25.39
C PHE A 772 35.01 13.70 -25.39
N THR A 773 34.56 14.43 -26.42
CA THR A 773 34.70 15.90 -26.45
C THR A 773 33.91 16.58 -25.33
N MET A 774 32.72 16.04 -24.98
CA MET A 774 31.97 16.49 -23.79
C MET A 774 32.79 16.34 -22.51
N ILE A 775 33.49 15.21 -22.31
CA ILE A 775 34.37 15.02 -21.14
C ILE A 775 35.46 16.09 -21.11
N ILE A 776 36.11 16.38 -22.25
CA ILE A 776 37.15 17.42 -22.32
C ILE A 776 36.60 18.79 -21.89
N LYS A 777 35.43 19.18 -22.39
CA LYS A 777 34.75 20.42 -21.99
C LYS A 777 34.37 20.46 -20.51
N CYS A 778 33.94 19.33 -19.93
CA CYS A 778 33.69 19.24 -18.50
C CYS A 778 34.97 19.49 -17.69
N PHE A 779 36.10 18.89 -18.11
CA PHE A 779 37.41 19.10 -17.47
C PHE A 779 37.86 20.56 -17.57
N GLU A 780 37.67 21.23 -18.72
CA GLU A 780 37.92 22.66 -18.88
C GLU A 780 37.10 23.48 -17.89
N ASN A 781 35.78 23.30 -17.88
CA ASN A 781 34.87 24.05 -17.01
C ASN A 781 35.19 23.86 -15.53
N PHE A 782 35.45 22.62 -15.09
CA PHE A 782 35.84 22.36 -13.71
C PHE A 782 37.22 22.94 -13.36
N GLY A 783 38.16 22.95 -14.31
CA GLY A 783 39.48 23.58 -14.15
C GLY A 783 39.36 25.10 -13.96
N ILE A 784 38.58 25.78 -14.80
CA ILE A 784 38.32 27.22 -14.69
C ILE A 784 37.76 27.54 -13.30
N ILE A 785 36.71 26.84 -12.87
CA ILE A 785 36.10 27.04 -11.55
C ILE A 785 37.12 26.82 -10.42
N SER A 786 37.91 25.74 -10.50
CA SER A 786 38.92 25.42 -9.49
C SER A 786 40.00 26.49 -9.36
N ILE A 787 40.49 27.03 -10.48
CA ILE A 787 41.52 28.08 -10.52
C ILE A 787 41.01 29.33 -9.83
N HIS A 788 39.83 29.81 -10.23
CA HIS A 788 39.29 31.05 -9.69
C HIS A 788 38.89 30.94 -8.23
N LEU A 789 38.39 29.79 -7.75
CA LEU A 789 38.07 29.61 -6.33
C LEU A 789 39.33 29.51 -5.43
N ARG A 790 40.55 29.59 -6.00
CA ARG A 790 41.85 29.61 -5.28
C ARG A 790 41.97 28.54 -4.20
N ASN A 791 41.44 27.35 -4.45
CA ASN A 791 41.58 26.24 -3.50
C ASN A 791 43.06 25.83 -3.48
N LYS A 792 43.70 25.92 -2.30
CA LYS A 792 45.16 25.74 -2.08
C LYS A 792 45.69 24.35 -2.50
N PHE A 793 44.80 23.44 -2.91
CA PHE A 793 45.04 22.13 -3.49
C PHE A 793 44.30 22.04 -4.83
N SER A 794 44.79 22.74 -5.86
CA SER A 794 44.03 22.93 -7.09
C SER A 794 43.78 21.60 -7.79
N LEU A 795 42.54 21.37 -8.25
CA LEU A 795 42.21 20.22 -9.10
C LEU A 795 42.97 20.26 -10.43
N ASN A 796 43.74 21.32 -10.73
CA ASN A 796 44.64 21.35 -11.88
C ASN A 796 45.65 20.21 -11.83
N ASN A 797 46.05 19.73 -10.64
CA ASN A 797 46.91 18.55 -10.49
C ASN A 797 46.21 17.24 -10.92
N ILE A 798 44.92 17.27 -11.26
CA ILE A 798 44.17 16.16 -11.84
C ILE A 798 43.83 16.48 -13.31
N PHE A 799 43.35 17.70 -13.58
CA PHE A 799 42.90 18.09 -14.92
C PHE A 799 44.05 18.27 -15.93
N LEU A 800 45.11 18.99 -15.57
CA LEU A 800 46.25 19.22 -16.46
C LEU A 800 46.98 17.90 -16.77
N PRO A 801 47.28 17.01 -15.79
CA PRO A 801 47.85 15.71 -16.09
C PRO A 801 46.93 14.81 -16.94
N PHE A 802 45.61 14.85 -16.73
CA PHE A 802 44.68 14.12 -17.57
C PHE A 802 44.73 14.61 -19.03
N LEU A 803 44.59 15.92 -19.26
CA LEU A 803 44.64 16.51 -20.60
C LEU A 803 46.01 16.26 -21.26
N PHE A 804 47.11 16.37 -20.51
CA PHE A 804 48.45 16.02 -20.98
C PHE A 804 48.55 14.54 -21.38
N SER A 805 48.01 13.63 -20.57
CA SER A 805 48.00 12.20 -20.87
C SER A 805 47.20 11.91 -22.14
N ARG A 806 46.05 12.57 -22.33
CA ARG A 806 45.21 12.41 -23.54
C ARG A 806 45.87 13.02 -24.77
N ALA A 807 46.47 14.20 -24.65
CA ALA A 807 47.30 14.80 -25.69
C ALA A 807 48.40 13.83 -26.16
N ASN A 808 49.16 13.22 -25.24
CA ASN A 808 50.20 12.27 -25.60
C ASN A 808 49.64 10.98 -26.21
N PHE A 809 48.56 10.43 -25.69
CA PHE A 809 47.88 9.26 -26.26
C PHE A 809 47.46 9.50 -27.71
N LEU A 810 46.87 10.67 -28.01
CA LEU A 810 46.52 11.07 -29.38
C LEU A 810 47.75 11.24 -30.29
N VAL A 811 48.90 11.61 -29.72
CA VAL A 811 50.16 11.76 -30.45
C VAL A 811 50.86 10.43 -30.71
N TYR A 812 50.84 9.46 -29.80
CA TYR A 812 51.69 8.28 -29.91
C TYR A 812 50.91 6.97 -30.14
N ASP A 813 49.74 6.85 -29.53
CA ASP A 813 49.10 5.56 -29.33
C ASP A 813 47.75 5.43 -30.04
N PHE A 814 47.06 6.53 -30.33
CA PHE A 814 45.78 6.49 -31.04
C PHE A 814 46.00 6.18 -32.52
N LYS A 815 45.49 5.01 -32.93
CA LYS A 815 45.35 4.57 -34.32
C LYS A 815 43.97 3.92 -34.47
N TYR A 816 43.30 4.19 -35.59
CA TYR A 816 42.08 3.46 -35.91
C TYR A 816 42.40 2.03 -36.39
N SER A 817 41.42 1.12 -36.32
CA SER A 817 41.55 -0.24 -36.84
C SER A 817 41.72 -0.23 -38.37
N ASP A 818 42.50 -1.16 -38.93
CA ASP A 818 42.91 -1.22 -40.35
C ASP A 818 41.75 -1.18 -41.40
N ASP A 819 40.48 -1.34 -40.99
CA ASP A 819 39.28 -1.24 -41.84
C ASP A 819 38.68 0.19 -41.98
N SER A 820 39.31 1.24 -41.42
CA SER A 820 38.72 2.59 -41.29
C SER A 820 39.40 3.69 -42.13
N ASP A 821 39.99 3.38 -43.29
CA ASP A 821 40.56 4.35 -44.24
C ASP A 821 39.48 5.24 -44.91
N LYS A 822 38.64 5.90 -44.11
CA LYS A 822 37.57 6.81 -44.56
C LYS A 822 37.94 8.25 -44.19
N PRO A 823 37.75 9.23 -45.10
CA PRO A 823 38.05 10.64 -44.82
C PRO A 823 37.32 11.21 -43.60
N GLU A 824 36.12 10.70 -43.28
CA GLU A 824 35.35 11.07 -42.09
C GLU A 824 36.09 10.76 -40.76
N SER A 825 36.91 9.70 -40.73
CA SER A 825 37.67 9.30 -39.54
C SER A 825 38.85 10.24 -39.26
N GLU A 826 39.49 10.77 -40.31
CA GLU A 826 40.54 11.81 -40.18
C GLU A 826 39.96 13.15 -39.70
N GLU A 827 38.80 13.55 -40.23
CA GLU A 827 38.10 14.77 -39.79
C GLU A 827 37.67 14.67 -38.33
N CYS A 828 37.14 13.52 -37.92
CA CYS A 828 36.83 13.20 -36.54
C CYS A 828 38.04 13.32 -35.58
N LEU A 829 39.19 12.82 -36.01
CA LEU A 829 40.44 12.90 -35.25
C LEU A 829 40.92 14.36 -35.10
N TYR A 830 40.78 15.17 -36.15
CA TYR A 830 41.13 16.59 -36.13
C TYR A 830 40.34 17.34 -35.06
N TRP A 831 39.01 17.24 -35.06
CA TRP A 831 38.16 17.95 -34.09
C TRP A 831 38.43 17.51 -32.65
N MET A 832 38.68 16.22 -32.42
CA MET A 832 39.05 15.71 -31.10
C MET A 832 40.40 16.28 -30.60
N VAL A 833 41.40 16.31 -31.49
CA VAL A 833 42.73 16.87 -31.17
C VAL A 833 42.64 18.38 -30.91
N GLU A 834 41.81 19.08 -31.69
CA GLU A 834 41.55 20.52 -31.52
C GLU A 834 40.94 20.84 -30.17
N GLU A 835 39.88 20.13 -29.77
CA GLU A 835 39.23 20.35 -28.48
C GLU A 835 40.19 20.10 -27.30
N VAL A 836 40.95 18.99 -27.32
CA VAL A 836 41.95 18.69 -26.27
C VAL A 836 43.02 19.78 -26.21
N PHE A 837 43.49 20.25 -27.36
CA PHE A 837 44.51 21.29 -27.45
C PHE A 837 44.00 22.64 -26.91
N GLU A 838 42.80 23.05 -27.30
CA GLU A 838 42.21 24.33 -26.91
C GLU A 838 41.89 24.37 -25.40
N SER A 839 41.27 23.32 -24.86
CA SER A 839 40.99 23.22 -23.42
C SER A 839 42.28 23.18 -22.59
N PHE A 840 43.31 22.44 -23.05
CA PHE A 840 44.61 22.39 -22.38
C PHE A 840 45.31 23.76 -22.39
N HIS A 841 45.27 24.45 -23.52
CA HIS A 841 45.82 25.79 -23.66
C HIS A 841 45.17 26.80 -22.70
N ARG A 842 43.84 26.86 -22.68
CA ARG A 842 43.09 27.83 -21.85
C ARG A 842 43.37 27.63 -20.36
N LEU A 843 43.33 26.39 -19.88
CA LEU A 843 43.66 26.08 -18.49
C LEU A 843 45.12 26.40 -18.14
N ALA A 844 46.04 26.20 -19.07
CA ALA A 844 47.45 26.57 -18.90
C ALA A 844 47.63 28.06 -18.64
N ILE A 845 47.03 28.89 -19.51
CA ILE A 845 47.10 30.35 -19.42
C ILE A 845 46.48 30.85 -18.11
N LEU A 846 45.27 30.39 -17.77
CA LEU A 846 44.59 30.79 -16.54
C LEU A 846 45.41 30.41 -15.31
N SER A 847 45.98 29.20 -15.30
CA SER A 847 46.81 28.75 -14.19
C SER A 847 48.12 29.54 -14.07
N LEU A 848 48.73 29.96 -15.19
CA LEU A 848 49.89 30.85 -15.21
C LEU A 848 49.56 32.25 -14.69
N LYS A 849 48.45 32.84 -15.15
CA LYS A 849 47.97 34.16 -14.68
C LYS A 849 47.78 34.20 -13.16
N HIS A 850 47.32 33.09 -12.57
CA HIS A 850 47.07 32.98 -11.13
C HIS A 850 48.22 32.38 -10.30
N ASN A 851 49.42 32.17 -10.87
CA ASN A 851 50.57 31.54 -10.18
C ASN A 851 50.29 30.15 -9.59
N LEU A 852 49.51 29.31 -10.28
CA LEU A 852 49.08 27.99 -9.80
C LEU A 852 49.81 26.80 -10.47
N ILE A 853 50.80 27.04 -11.32
CA ILE A 853 51.57 26.01 -12.03
C ILE A 853 53.02 25.98 -11.55
N GLU A 854 53.55 24.78 -11.32
CA GLU A 854 54.99 24.59 -11.04
C GLU A 854 55.84 24.55 -12.32
N TYR A 855 57.13 24.89 -12.21
CA TYR A 855 58.08 24.92 -13.33
C TYR A 855 58.09 23.64 -14.18
N HIS A 856 58.03 22.49 -13.52
CA HIS A 856 58.11 21.19 -14.18
C HIS A 856 56.86 20.90 -15.03
N GLU A 857 55.68 21.32 -14.56
CA GLU A 857 54.40 21.19 -15.27
C GLU A 857 54.36 22.12 -16.47
N LEU A 858 54.84 23.37 -16.32
CA LEU A 858 54.96 24.32 -17.43
C LEU A 858 55.85 23.81 -18.56
N ARG A 859 56.97 23.16 -18.21
CA ARG A 859 57.86 22.54 -19.20
C ARG A 859 57.19 21.39 -19.95
N GLN A 860 56.49 20.51 -19.23
CA GLN A 860 55.72 19.42 -19.83
C GLN A 860 54.60 19.93 -20.75
N LEU A 861 53.99 21.05 -20.37
CA LEU A 861 52.95 21.75 -21.13
C LEU A 861 53.48 22.23 -22.48
N VAL A 862 54.56 23.00 -22.45
CA VAL A 862 55.24 23.51 -23.66
C VAL A 862 55.72 22.37 -24.56
N ASP A 863 56.27 21.29 -23.99
CA ASP A 863 56.75 20.15 -24.76
C ASP A 863 55.61 19.37 -25.44
N SER A 864 54.44 19.27 -24.81
CA SER A 864 53.28 18.58 -25.37
C SER A 864 52.64 19.36 -26.50
N LEU A 865 52.48 20.67 -26.33
CA LEU A 865 51.98 21.57 -27.37
C LEU A 865 52.90 21.52 -28.61
N LYS A 866 54.23 21.47 -28.41
CA LYS A 866 55.21 21.31 -29.50
C LYS A 866 55.06 19.96 -30.22
N ARG A 867 54.85 18.86 -29.49
CA ARG A 867 54.69 17.51 -30.06
C ARG A 867 53.40 17.37 -30.87
N LEU A 868 52.28 17.87 -30.33
CA LEU A 868 50.99 17.91 -31.03
C LEU A 868 51.09 18.69 -32.34
N LYS A 869 51.68 19.90 -32.30
CA LYS A 869 51.93 20.72 -33.49
C LYS A 869 52.78 19.99 -34.53
N LYS A 870 53.79 19.22 -34.10
CA LYS A 870 54.68 18.47 -35.00
C LYS A 870 53.95 17.33 -35.71
N LYS A 871 53.05 16.61 -35.04
CA LYS A 871 52.31 15.49 -35.62
C LYS A 871 51.12 15.96 -36.48
N TYR A 872 50.43 17.01 -36.05
CA TYR A 872 49.24 17.55 -36.70
C TYR A 872 49.49 18.99 -37.17
N SER A 873 50.35 19.14 -38.18
CA SER A 873 50.83 20.45 -38.66
C SER A 873 49.75 21.33 -39.30
N TYR A 874 48.59 20.77 -39.63
CA TYR A 874 47.45 21.44 -40.25
C TYR A 874 46.53 22.18 -39.26
N MET A 875 46.79 22.08 -37.95
CA MET A 875 46.09 22.77 -36.84
C MET A 875 46.36 24.30 -36.79
N SER A 876 46.38 24.99 -37.93
CA SER A 876 47.09 26.26 -38.10
C SER A 876 46.39 27.51 -37.56
N ARG A 877 45.12 27.46 -37.13
CA ARG A 877 44.35 28.69 -36.79
C ARG A 877 44.65 29.30 -35.42
N LEU A 878 45.29 28.58 -34.50
CA LEU A 878 45.47 29.02 -33.09
C LEU A 878 46.94 29.01 -32.61
N THR A 879 47.87 28.39 -33.33
CA THR A 879 49.16 27.94 -32.74
C THR A 879 50.34 28.93 -32.73
N VAL A 880 50.22 30.12 -33.32
CA VAL A 880 51.26 31.17 -33.22
C VAL A 880 50.96 32.09 -32.04
N ASP A 881 49.73 32.59 -31.95
CA ASP A 881 49.26 33.49 -30.89
C ASP A 881 49.35 32.85 -29.50
N VAL A 882 49.00 31.56 -29.40
CA VAL A 882 49.09 30.74 -28.17
C VAL A 882 50.50 30.71 -27.55
N PHE A 883 51.54 30.49 -28.37
CA PHE A 883 52.91 30.42 -27.87
C PHE A 883 53.46 31.81 -27.54
N GLU A 884 53.07 32.84 -28.29
CA GLU A 884 53.42 34.22 -28.00
C GLU A 884 52.76 34.71 -26.70
N GLU A 885 51.50 34.38 -26.47
CA GLU A 885 50.75 34.74 -25.26
C GLU A 885 51.35 34.10 -24.00
N ILE A 886 51.70 32.80 -24.05
CA ILE A 886 52.41 32.13 -22.95
C ILE A 886 53.77 32.79 -22.69
N LEU A 887 54.53 33.11 -23.76
CA LEU A 887 55.83 33.78 -23.64
C LEU A 887 55.72 35.21 -23.10
N GLU A 888 54.65 35.94 -23.42
CA GLU A 888 54.36 37.28 -22.89
C GLU A 888 54.06 37.23 -21.38
N ILE A 889 53.22 36.28 -20.95
CA ILE A 889 52.86 36.10 -19.54
C ILE A 889 54.10 35.76 -18.70
N ILE A 890 54.96 34.87 -19.19
CA ILE A 890 56.23 34.51 -18.52
C ILE A 890 57.19 35.71 -18.41
N LYS A 891 57.13 36.67 -19.35
CA LYS A 891 57.96 37.88 -19.32
C LYS A 891 57.44 38.93 -18.34
N ASN A 892 56.21 38.85 -17.85
CA ASN A 892 55.56 39.87 -17.03
C ASN A 892 56.19 39.96 -15.61
N PRO A 893 56.74 41.12 -15.18
CA PRO A 893 57.52 41.25 -13.94
C PRO A 893 56.76 41.16 -12.60
N SER A 894 55.43 41.06 -12.61
CA SER A 894 54.59 41.00 -11.39
C SER A 894 54.44 39.59 -10.79
N LEU A 895 54.98 38.54 -11.41
CA LEU A 895 54.90 37.15 -10.94
C LEU A 895 56.15 36.81 -10.09
N GLU A 896 56.08 37.00 -8.77
CA GLU A 896 57.23 36.88 -7.85
C GLU A 896 57.93 35.50 -7.84
N ASN A 897 57.24 34.42 -8.23
CA ASN A 897 57.79 33.06 -8.29
C ASN A 897 58.41 32.66 -9.66
N VAL A 898 58.39 33.55 -10.66
CA VAL A 898 58.85 33.26 -12.04
C VAL A 898 60.32 33.69 -12.26
N ASN A 899 61.02 34.17 -11.21
CA ASN A 899 62.42 34.58 -11.33
C ASN A 899 63.39 33.43 -11.69
N ALA A 900 63.00 32.16 -11.51
CA ALA A 900 63.75 30.99 -12.00
C ALA A 900 63.45 30.61 -13.48
N LEU A 901 62.40 31.17 -14.08
CA LEU A 901 61.94 30.90 -15.46
C LEU A 901 62.53 31.85 -16.51
N ARG A 902 63.12 32.97 -16.07
CA ARG A 902 63.72 33.97 -16.96
C ARG A 902 65.12 33.60 -17.47
N SER A 903 65.76 32.59 -16.87
CA SER A 903 67.02 31.97 -17.34
C SER A 903 66.74 30.70 -18.12
#